data_AF-A0A7S2SEY0-F1
#
_entry.id   AF-A0A7S2SEY0-F1
#
_cell.length_a   1.000
_cell.length_b   1.000
_cell.length_c   1.000
_cell.angle_alpha   90.00
_cell.angle_beta   90.00
_cell.angle_gamma   90.00
#
_symmetry.space_group_name_H-M   'P 1'
#
loop_
_entity.id
_entity.type
_entity.pdbx_description
1 polymer ?
#
loop_
_entity_poly.entity_id
_entity_poly.type
_entity_poly.pdbx_seq_one_letter_code
_entity_poly.pdbx_strand_id
1 'polypeptide(L)'
;EQVESMGATFLEVPIKEDGSGSGGYAREMSDAFKKAQAEMMLEQAKDVDIIITTALIPGRKAPVLVDQEMLDVMKPGSVCVDLAAANGGNVAQTRPNEIVETENGVKIIGYTDLPSRLAATASNLYGNNVAKFILSIGPQTTKEKGVFQVDLKDDAVQNMLISFQGEKRYPDKITPYSPPPPVEKEAEVELSEDEIFEIANENQKAAFTKNTQVSSLAAGALLAFGLSTGDHASVSLMASFALAGLAGYQVVWGVAPALHSPLMAVTNAISGMTAVGGMLLLSQNANEVQSIIPDTPAHWMGAIATVLSFVNIAGGFLVSGKMLDLFKRPNDPKDYFEFYSVPAAIVLGGLVASAFGHIGDLSNVSDTVSIASAICCIAAIAGLANQETARTGNILGVAGVSFGLASTTAGMSIAGAPLAVFEQTALLGGLGSGIGALVASGVGPTELPQTVAAFHSLVGFAAMAGAAGEYLGSSDLEMGTLSAIYIATFIGGITATGSIVAYSKLSGILSSKALALPGRDYINLAAISLCAVGMAAFLNPELAGNLMNMNPEMLGVVNIATLAVISGLLGAHLTASIGGADMPVVITVLNSYSGWALVAEGFLLGNPLLAQVGALIGFSGAILTWIMCEAMGRNIVSVILGGAGTETKPSGAKKEYEGEVTISTIDNVVDSLIEAKNIMIVPGYGLAVAQAQFALADIAKKLKSEGKNVRFGIHPVAGRMPGQLNVLLAEANVPYDMVFEMEEVNEDFENIDVTLVIGASDTVSSAAEDDPDCSIYGMPVLRVWKSNQVFVLKRTVGNTGYTGMENPILFNENTEVVLGDAQDSCEAIRTQLNNN
;
A
#
# COMPACT_ATOMS: atom_id res chain seq x y z
N GLU A 1 30.36 8.55 -20.21
CA GLU A 1 29.21 7.61 -20.17
C GLU A 1 29.60 6.12 -20.19
N GLN A 2 29.71 5.42 -21.32
CA GLN A 2 29.94 3.94 -21.32
C GLN A 2 31.21 3.51 -20.57
N VAL A 3 32.30 4.27 -20.72
CA VAL A 3 33.58 4.02 -20.02
C VAL A 3 33.42 4.14 -18.50
N GLU A 4 32.70 5.16 -18.04
CA GLU A 4 32.46 5.42 -16.61
C GLU A 4 31.47 4.41 -16.01
N SER A 5 30.45 3.98 -16.77
CA SER A 5 29.51 2.93 -16.37
C SER A 5 30.21 1.59 -16.11
N MET A 6 31.34 1.35 -16.76
CA MET A 6 32.19 0.17 -16.56
C MET A 6 33.21 0.37 -15.43
N GLY A 7 33.20 1.53 -14.75
CA GLY A 7 34.10 1.88 -13.65
C GLY A 7 35.49 2.36 -14.09
N ALA A 8 35.68 2.70 -15.38
CA ALA A 8 36.94 3.21 -15.90
C ALA A 8 36.97 4.75 -15.95
N THR A 9 38.17 5.33 -15.91
CA THR A 9 38.37 6.78 -16.03
C THR A 9 38.47 7.19 -17.50
N PHE A 10 37.59 8.09 -17.93
CA PHE A 10 37.65 8.65 -19.27
C PHE A 10 38.76 9.72 -19.35
N LEU A 11 39.62 9.62 -20.37
CA LEU A 11 40.69 10.59 -20.60
C LEU A 11 40.22 11.67 -21.57
N GLU A 12 40.20 12.92 -21.12
CA GLU A 12 39.79 14.05 -21.93
C GLU A 12 40.97 14.68 -22.69
N VAL A 13 40.76 14.96 -23.98
CA VAL A 13 41.67 15.79 -24.78
C VAL A 13 41.32 17.25 -24.52
N PRO A 14 42.29 18.16 -24.29
CA PRO A 14 42.03 19.57 -23.98
C PRO A 14 41.35 20.38 -25.10
N ILE A 15 41.26 19.83 -26.31
CA ILE A 15 40.55 20.42 -27.44
C ILE A 15 39.17 19.74 -27.57
N LYS A 16 38.10 20.51 -27.43
CA LYS A 16 36.73 20.04 -27.69
C LYS A 16 36.40 20.18 -29.18
N GLU A 17 36.34 19.06 -29.89
CA GLU A 17 35.94 18.96 -31.29
C GLU A 17 34.95 17.79 -31.43
N ASP A 18 33.90 17.97 -32.22
CA ASP A 18 32.92 16.90 -32.47
C ASP A 18 33.52 15.80 -33.35
N GLY A 19 33.61 14.59 -32.82
CA GLY A 19 34.12 13.40 -33.52
C GLY A 19 33.03 12.53 -34.16
N SER A 20 31.76 12.95 -34.09
CA SER A 20 30.65 12.20 -34.64
C SER A 20 30.70 12.14 -36.17
N GLY A 21 30.59 10.94 -36.71
CA GLY A 21 30.38 10.64 -38.11
C GLY A 21 28.95 10.15 -38.36
N SER A 22 28.55 10.06 -39.62
CA SER A 22 27.22 9.58 -40.00
C SER A 22 26.98 8.15 -39.49
N GLY A 23 25.85 7.93 -38.81
CA GLY A 23 25.41 6.61 -38.36
C GLY A 23 26.10 6.08 -37.10
N GLY A 24 26.64 6.96 -36.24
CA GLY A 24 27.27 6.56 -34.97
C GLY A 24 28.73 6.10 -35.09
N TYR A 25 29.34 6.26 -36.25
CA TYR A 25 30.77 5.95 -36.47
C TYR A 25 31.65 7.18 -36.25
N ALA A 26 32.94 6.98 -36.00
CA ALA A 26 33.91 8.08 -35.85
C ALA A 26 34.33 8.66 -37.21
N ARG A 27 34.51 9.98 -37.28
CA ARG A 27 35.17 10.66 -38.41
C ARG A 27 36.65 10.93 -38.11
N GLU A 28 37.41 11.27 -39.14
CA GLU A 28 38.80 11.68 -38.96
C GLU A 28 38.88 13.07 -38.32
N MET A 29 39.55 13.17 -37.18
CA MET A 29 39.70 14.42 -36.41
C MET A 29 40.74 15.36 -37.05
N SER A 30 40.66 16.66 -36.70
CA SER A 30 41.64 17.65 -37.15
C SER A 30 43.07 17.32 -36.72
N ASP A 31 44.06 17.83 -37.46
CA ASP A 31 45.48 17.63 -37.11
C ASP A 31 45.85 18.26 -35.76
N ALA A 32 45.15 19.33 -35.36
CA ALA A 32 45.32 19.95 -34.05
C ALA A 32 44.83 19.02 -32.93
N PHE A 33 43.69 18.36 -33.11
CA PHE A 33 43.18 17.37 -32.17
C PHE A 33 44.09 16.15 -32.08
N LYS A 34 44.54 15.60 -33.22
CA LYS A 34 45.49 14.47 -33.26
C LYS A 34 46.78 14.79 -32.51
N LYS A 35 47.29 16.02 -32.63
CA LYS A 35 48.49 16.46 -31.90
C LYS A 35 48.24 16.54 -30.39
N ALA A 36 47.13 17.16 -29.96
CA ALA A 36 46.79 17.24 -28.54
C ALA A 36 46.51 15.86 -27.93
N GLN A 37 45.88 14.96 -28.69
CA GLN A 37 45.69 13.56 -28.32
C GLN A 37 47.03 12.84 -28.16
N ALA A 38 47.97 13.02 -29.10
CA ALA A 38 49.30 12.41 -29.02
C ALA A 38 50.09 12.92 -27.81
N GLU A 39 50.04 14.23 -27.50
CA GLU A 39 50.68 14.79 -26.31
C GLU A 39 50.10 14.20 -25.00
N MET A 40 48.77 14.08 -24.92
CA MET A 40 48.09 13.46 -23.79
C MET A 40 48.43 11.96 -23.66
N MET A 41 48.43 11.23 -24.77
CA MET A 41 48.81 9.81 -24.79
C MET A 41 50.28 9.59 -24.42
N LEU A 42 51.19 10.47 -24.83
CA LEU A 42 52.61 10.39 -24.47
C LEU A 42 52.83 10.56 -22.97
N GLU A 43 52.09 11.47 -22.34
CA GLU A 43 52.16 11.63 -20.88
C GLU A 43 51.60 10.41 -20.14
N GLN A 44 50.47 9.86 -20.62
CA GLN A 44 49.87 8.65 -20.06
C GLN A 44 50.75 7.40 -20.26
N ALA A 45 51.44 7.29 -21.41
CA ALA A 45 52.32 6.17 -21.73
C ALA A 45 53.46 5.97 -20.72
N LYS A 46 53.86 7.03 -19.99
CA LYS A 46 54.88 6.95 -18.93
C LYS A 46 54.40 6.19 -17.70
N ASP A 47 53.10 6.24 -17.41
CA ASP A 47 52.52 5.70 -16.18
C ASP A 47 51.92 4.31 -16.38
N VAL A 48 51.32 4.04 -17.55
CA VAL A 48 50.62 2.78 -17.82
C VAL A 48 51.56 1.61 -18.13
N ASP A 49 51.19 0.41 -17.65
CA ASP A 49 51.96 -0.81 -17.88
C ASP A 49 51.50 -1.58 -19.13
N ILE A 50 50.21 -1.44 -19.51
CA ILE A 50 49.61 -2.11 -20.66
C ILE A 50 48.83 -1.08 -21.50
N ILE A 51 49.05 -1.10 -22.81
CA ILE A 51 48.26 -0.31 -23.78
C ILE A 51 47.52 -1.27 -24.71
N ILE A 52 46.20 -1.15 -24.80
CA ILE A 52 45.37 -1.94 -25.73
C ILE A 52 44.77 -0.98 -26.75
N THR A 53 45.05 -1.20 -28.03
CA THR A 53 44.58 -0.32 -29.12
C THR A 53 43.50 -1.01 -29.96
N THR A 54 42.38 -0.32 -30.17
CA THR A 54 41.21 -0.82 -30.91
C THR A 54 40.74 0.11 -32.03
N ALA A 55 41.49 1.19 -32.31
CA ALA A 55 41.03 2.22 -33.21
C ALA A 55 41.02 1.71 -34.66
N LEU A 56 39.83 1.66 -35.25
CA LEU A 56 39.63 1.16 -36.61
C LEU A 56 38.68 2.08 -37.37
N ILE A 57 39.10 2.52 -38.56
CA ILE A 57 38.27 3.33 -39.45
C ILE A 57 37.78 2.42 -40.59
N PRO A 58 36.46 2.27 -40.80
CA PRO A 58 35.91 1.42 -41.86
C PRO A 58 36.50 1.76 -43.24
N GLY A 59 36.94 0.72 -43.96
CA GLY A 59 37.47 0.86 -45.33
C GLY A 59 38.86 1.50 -45.46
N ARG A 60 39.54 1.80 -44.35
CA ARG A 60 40.89 2.39 -44.33
C ARG A 60 41.86 1.58 -43.47
N LYS A 61 43.16 1.90 -43.58
CA LYS A 61 44.16 1.40 -42.64
C LYS A 61 43.91 1.98 -41.26
N ALA A 62 44.21 1.19 -40.24
CA ALA A 62 44.18 1.65 -38.86
C ALA A 62 45.16 2.82 -38.66
N PRO A 63 44.77 3.90 -37.95
CA PRO A 63 45.67 5.01 -37.67
C PRO A 63 46.73 4.59 -36.65
N VAL A 64 47.98 4.97 -36.87
CA VAL A 64 49.04 4.78 -35.86
C VAL A 64 48.81 5.82 -34.76
N LEU A 65 48.49 5.34 -33.55
CA LEU A 65 48.23 6.16 -32.37
C LEU A 65 49.33 6.05 -31.32
N VAL A 66 50.03 4.91 -31.28
CA VAL A 66 51.19 4.70 -30.41
C VAL A 66 52.43 4.73 -31.29
N ASP A 67 53.11 5.87 -31.28
CA ASP A 67 54.33 6.08 -32.05
C ASP A 67 55.57 5.54 -31.33
N GLN A 68 56.74 5.71 -31.96
CA GLN A 68 58.00 5.23 -31.39
C GLN A 68 58.37 5.96 -30.10
N GLU A 69 58.08 7.26 -30.00
CA GLU A 69 58.42 8.06 -28.82
C GLU A 69 57.64 7.57 -27.59
N MET A 70 56.36 7.20 -27.78
CA MET A 70 55.56 6.58 -26.73
C MET A 70 56.13 5.22 -26.30
N LEU A 71 56.55 4.36 -27.23
CA LEU A 71 57.14 3.06 -26.91
C LEU A 71 58.47 3.19 -26.13
N ASP A 72 59.24 4.24 -26.40
CA ASP A 72 60.53 4.48 -25.76
C ASP A 72 60.39 5.03 -24.33
N VAL A 73 59.28 5.68 -23.99
CA VAL A 73 59.02 6.19 -22.63
C VAL A 73 58.27 5.21 -21.72
N MET A 74 57.70 4.14 -22.28
CA MET A 74 57.07 3.08 -21.49
C MET A 74 58.09 2.34 -20.61
N LYS A 75 57.59 1.75 -19.52
CA LYS A 75 58.44 0.98 -18.59
C LYS A 75 58.94 -0.31 -19.26
N PRO A 76 60.18 -0.75 -19.00
CA PRO A 76 60.65 -2.05 -19.46
C PRO A 76 59.76 -3.18 -18.96
N GLY A 77 59.35 -4.08 -19.86
CA GLY A 77 58.41 -5.17 -19.57
C GLY A 77 56.93 -4.83 -19.80
N SER A 78 56.61 -3.58 -20.16
CA SER A 78 55.25 -3.19 -20.59
C SER A 78 54.77 -3.97 -21.82
N VAL A 79 53.44 -4.01 -22.01
CA VAL A 79 52.80 -4.75 -23.11
C VAL A 79 51.88 -3.85 -23.92
N CYS A 80 52.03 -3.86 -25.24
CA CYS A 80 51.08 -3.27 -26.17
C CYS A 80 50.30 -4.39 -26.88
N VAL A 81 48.97 -4.35 -26.81
CA VAL A 81 48.08 -5.29 -27.53
C VAL A 81 47.39 -4.54 -28.65
N ASP A 82 47.73 -4.88 -29.89
CA ASP A 82 47.19 -4.20 -31.07
C ASP A 82 46.07 -5.02 -31.72
N LEU A 83 44.83 -4.69 -31.38
CA LEU A 83 43.65 -5.36 -31.93
C LEU A 83 43.34 -4.95 -33.37
N ALA A 84 44.01 -3.93 -33.90
CA ALA A 84 43.86 -3.46 -35.27
C ALA A 84 44.95 -3.98 -36.23
N ALA A 85 45.77 -4.96 -35.79
CA ALA A 85 46.89 -5.51 -36.56
C ALA A 85 46.49 -6.03 -37.95
N ALA A 86 45.26 -6.54 -38.11
CA ALA A 86 44.75 -7.02 -39.41
C ALA A 86 44.65 -5.92 -40.48
N ASN A 87 44.46 -4.66 -40.06
CA ASN A 87 44.28 -3.51 -40.95
C ASN A 87 45.47 -2.52 -40.89
N GLY A 88 46.64 -2.99 -40.48
CA GLY A 88 47.88 -2.21 -40.41
C GLY A 88 48.42 -2.05 -38.98
N GLY A 89 47.54 -1.97 -37.98
CA GLY A 89 47.90 -1.75 -36.58
C GLY A 89 47.89 -0.29 -36.14
N ASN A 90 47.62 -0.06 -34.86
CA ASN A 90 47.72 1.26 -34.23
C ASN A 90 49.10 1.54 -33.60
N VAL A 91 49.97 0.54 -33.50
CA VAL A 91 51.30 0.68 -32.88
C VAL A 91 52.40 0.65 -33.95
N ALA A 92 53.35 1.58 -33.90
CA ALA A 92 54.34 1.83 -34.96
C ALA A 92 55.19 0.60 -35.37
N GLN A 93 55.40 -0.37 -34.47
CA GLN A 93 56.17 -1.59 -34.73
C GLN A 93 55.33 -2.86 -34.80
N THR A 94 53.99 -2.76 -34.93
CA THR A 94 53.12 -3.93 -35.05
C THR A 94 53.48 -4.78 -36.28
N ARG A 95 53.65 -6.08 -36.06
CA ARG A 95 53.78 -7.09 -37.12
C ARG A 95 52.63 -8.09 -37.01
N PRO A 96 51.84 -8.26 -38.07
CA PRO A 96 50.72 -9.20 -38.06
C PRO A 96 51.16 -10.61 -37.69
N ASN A 97 50.48 -11.20 -36.69
CA ASN A 97 50.68 -12.55 -36.16
C ASN A 97 52.01 -12.81 -35.43
N GLU A 98 52.75 -11.75 -35.08
CA GLU A 98 53.99 -11.85 -34.32
C GLU A 98 53.88 -11.15 -32.96
N ILE A 99 54.78 -11.53 -32.04
CA ILE A 99 55.09 -10.73 -30.86
C ILE A 99 56.45 -10.08 -31.11
N VAL A 100 56.49 -8.75 -31.12
CA VAL A 100 57.71 -7.96 -31.33
C VAL A 100 58.14 -7.38 -29.99
N GLU A 101 59.43 -7.46 -29.67
CA GLU A 101 60.00 -6.80 -28.48
C GLU A 101 60.83 -5.60 -28.93
N THR A 102 60.54 -4.42 -28.37
CA THR A 102 61.27 -3.18 -28.67
C THR A 102 62.65 -3.19 -28.00
N GLU A 103 63.55 -2.30 -28.41
CA GLU A 103 64.88 -2.16 -27.78
C GLU A 103 64.79 -1.80 -26.29
N ASN A 104 63.71 -1.13 -25.87
CA ASN A 104 63.43 -0.76 -24.48
C ASN A 104 62.68 -1.87 -23.69
N GLY A 105 62.48 -3.06 -24.29
CA GLY A 105 61.87 -4.22 -23.62
C GLY A 105 60.35 -4.21 -23.53
N VAL A 106 59.66 -3.42 -24.38
CA VAL A 106 58.18 -3.41 -24.49
C VAL A 106 57.75 -4.50 -25.47
N LYS A 107 56.76 -5.33 -25.11
CA LYS A 107 56.25 -6.41 -25.97
C LYS A 107 54.98 -5.99 -26.70
N ILE A 108 54.99 -6.09 -28.02
CA ILE A 108 53.88 -5.73 -28.90
C ILE A 108 53.25 -7.01 -29.44
N ILE A 109 51.98 -7.23 -29.13
CA ILE A 109 51.19 -8.40 -29.55
C ILE A 109 50.30 -8.00 -30.73
N GLY A 110 50.60 -8.52 -31.92
CA GLY A 110 49.92 -8.18 -33.18
C GLY A 110 49.10 -9.32 -33.79
N TYR A 111 48.45 -10.18 -32.99
CA TYR A 111 47.67 -11.30 -33.52
C TYR A 111 46.45 -10.83 -34.31
N THR A 112 46.25 -11.37 -35.51
CA THR A 112 45.11 -11.02 -36.38
C THR A 112 43.89 -11.91 -36.18
N ASP A 113 44.05 -13.02 -35.46
CA ASP A 113 43.05 -14.07 -35.29
C ASP A 113 42.72 -14.32 -33.81
N LEU A 114 42.75 -13.29 -32.96
CA LEU A 114 42.55 -13.42 -31.52
C LEU A 114 41.32 -14.27 -31.10
N PRO A 115 40.15 -14.18 -31.79
CA PRO A 115 39.01 -15.07 -31.49
C PRO A 115 39.28 -16.57 -31.69
N SER A 116 40.22 -16.95 -32.58
CA SER A 116 40.60 -18.35 -32.84
C SER A 116 41.21 -19.01 -31.59
N ARG A 117 41.83 -18.21 -30.73
CA ARG A 117 42.46 -18.65 -29.48
C ARG A 117 41.45 -18.91 -28.36
N LEU A 118 40.20 -18.47 -28.55
CA LEU A 118 39.03 -18.79 -27.72
C LEU A 118 37.98 -19.53 -28.55
N ALA A 119 38.41 -20.55 -29.30
CA ALA A 119 37.59 -21.26 -30.27
C ALA A 119 36.22 -21.73 -29.72
N ALA A 120 36.16 -22.21 -28.47
CA ALA A 120 34.90 -22.65 -27.86
C ALA A 120 33.90 -21.50 -27.73
N THR A 121 34.29 -20.37 -27.12
CA THR A 121 33.44 -19.18 -26.97
C THR A 121 33.08 -18.57 -28.32
N ALA A 122 34.07 -18.43 -29.22
CA ALA A 122 33.84 -17.89 -30.56
C ALA A 122 32.86 -18.75 -31.36
N SER A 123 32.99 -20.08 -31.32
CA SER A 123 32.10 -21.00 -32.03
C SER A 123 30.68 -21.01 -31.45
N ASN A 124 30.53 -20.91 -30.13
CA ASN A 124 29.22 -20.83 -29.47
C ASN A 124 28.49 -19.53 -29.83
N LEU A 125 29.15 -18.37 -29.67
CA LEU A 125 28.57 -17.07 -30.01
C LEU A 125 28.23 -16.97 -31.50
N TYR A 126 29.12 -17.44 -32.37
CA TYR A 126 28.85 -17.46 -33.80
C TYR A 126 27.69 -18.41 -34.14
N GLY A 127 27.62 -19.59 -33.51
CA GLY A 127 26.50 -20.52 -33.65
C GLY A 127 25.17 -19.91 -33.23
N ASN A 128 25.13 -19.20 -32.09
CA ASN A 128 23.95 -18.47 -31.64
C ASN A 128 23.55 -17.36 -32.61
N ASN A 129 24.52 -16.59 -33.14
CA ASN A 129 24.24 -15.56 -34.14
C ASN A 129 23.66 -16.16 -35.42
N VAL A 130 24.19 -17.28 -35.91
CA VAL A 130 23.65 -18.00 -37.08
C VAL A 130 22.25 -18.53 -36.81
N ALA A 131 22.01 -19.12 -35.63
CA ALA A 131 20.69 -19.63 -35.26
C ALA A 131 19.65 -18.49 -35.18
N LYS A 132 19.97 -17.41 -34.47
CA LYS A 132 19.12 -16.21 -34.37
C LYS A 132 18.89 -15.55 -35.73
N PHE A 133 19.92 -15.49 -36.58
CA PHE A 133 19.78 -15.00 -37.96
C PHE A 133 18.79 -15.87 -38.75
N ILE A 134 18.90 -17.20 -38.71
CA ILE A 134 17.95 -18.10 -39.39
C ILE A 134 16.52 -17.93 -38.88
N LEU A 135 16.35 -17.78 -37.56
CA LEU A 135 15.04 -17.52 -36.94
C LEU A 135 14.45 -16.17 -37.38
N SER A 136 15.29 -15.14 -37.46
CA SER A 136 14.92 -13.79 -37.86
C SER A 136 14.59 -13.68 -39.35
N ILE A 137 15.38 -14.27 -40.26
CA ILE A 137 15.18 -14.10 -41.72
C ILE A 137 13.95 -14.81 -42.30
N GLY A 138 13.28 -15.66 -41.51
CA GLY A 138 12.11 -16.38 -41.97
C GLY A 138 11.02 -16.53 -40.91
N PRO A 139 11.12 -17.51 -39.98
CA PRO A 139 10.02 -17.86 -39.09
C PRO A 139 9.44 -16.70 -38.26
N GLN A 140 10.28 -15.74 -37.86
CA GLN A 140 9.87 -14.59 -37.06
C GLN A 140 9.36 -13.41 -37.90
N THR A 141 9.88 -13.20 -39.12
CA THR A 141 9.52 -12.06 -39.98
C THR A 141 8.33 -12.35 -40.90
N THR A 142 8.21 -13.56 -41.45
CA THR A 142 7.09 -13.92 -42.36
C THR A 142 5.79 -14.26 -41.66
N LYS A 143 5.82 -14.52 -40.34
CA LYS A 143 4.68 -14.92 -39.49
C LYS A 143 3.91 -16.19 -39.95
N GLU A 144 4.44 -16.95 -40.92
CA GLU A 144 3.86 -18.22 -41.38
C GLU A 144 4.44 -19.42 -40.64
N LYS A 145 3.63 -20.11 -39.83
CA LYS A 145 4.08 -21.26 -39.04
C LYS A 145 4.39 -22.48 -39.92
N GLY A 146 5.60 -23.04 -39.77
CA GLY A 146 5.99 -24.32 -40.37
C GLY A 146 6.58 -24.24 -41.78
N VAL A 147 6.77 -23.04 -42.34
CA VAL A 147 7.38 -22.81 -43.66
C VAL A 147 8.58 -21.87 -43.51
N PHE A 148 9.75 -22.29 -43.99
CA PHE A 148 10.90 -21.39 -44.09
C PHE A 148 10.81 -20.58 -45.39
N GLN A 149 10.55 -19.29 -45.26
CA GLN A 149 10.52 -18.34 -46.36
C GLN A 149 11.35 -17.12 -45.99
N VAL A 150 12.18 -16.63 -46.92
CA VAL A 150 13.00 -15.43 -46.70
C VAL A 150 12.12 -14.19 -46.84
N ASP A 151 12.02 -13.38 -45.78
CA ASP A 151 11.27 -12.13 -45.84
C ASP A 151 12.07 -11.03 -46.54
N LEU A 152 11.81 -10.85 -47.83
CA LEU A 152 12.42 -9.76 -48.59
C LEU A 152 11.80 -8.40 -48.29
N LYS A 153 10.88 -8.24 -47.34
CA LYS A 153 10.35 -6.92 -46.94
C LYS A 153 10.98 -6.38 -45.67
N ASP A 154 11.61 -7.23 -44.87
CA ASP A 154 12.33 -6.82 -43.68
C ASP A 154 13.62 -6.08 -44.05
N ASP A 155 13.85 -4.93 -43.42
CA ASP A 155 14.97 -4.05 -43.72
C ASP A 155 16.33 -4.69 -43.39
N ALA A 156 16.42 -5.49 -42.32
CA ALA A 156 17.66 -6.18 -41.96
C ALA A 156 17.94 -7.33 -42.94
N VAL A 157 16.92 -8.13 -43.28
CA VAL A 157 17.03 -9.25 -44.22
C VAL A 157 17.41 -8.77 -45.62
N GLN A 158 16.77 -7.72 -46.13
CA GLN A 158 17.13 -7.17 -47.44
C GLN A 158 18.58 -6.71 -47.50
N ASN A 159 19.07 -6.09 -46.43
CA ASN A 159 20.41 -5.48 -46.39
C ASN A 159 21.54 -6.49 -46.10
N MET A 160 21.23 -7.63 -45.47
CA MET A 160 22.21 -8.72 -45.27
C MET A 160 22.34 -9.66 -46.49
N LEU A 161 21.37 -9.63 -47.43
CA LEU A 161 21.37 -10.51 -48.62
C LEU A 161 22.12 -9.90 -49.81
N ILE A 162 23.41 -10.24 -49.96
CA ILE A 162 24.24 -9.79 -51.09
C ILE A 162 23.85 -10.42 -52.45
N SER A 163 23.16 -11.56 -52.43
CA SER A 163 22.59 -12.22 -53.62
C SER A 163 21.35 -13.04 -53.24
N PHE A 164 20.36 -13.13 -54.14
CA PHE A 164 19.17 -13.96 -53.93
C PHE A 164 18.77 -14.64 -55.24
N GLN A 165 18.57 -15.97 -55.20
CA GLN A 165 18.21 -16.79 -56.38
C GLN A 165 19.16 -16.61 -57.60
N GLY A 166 20.44 -16.37 -57.35
CA GLY A 166 21.44 -16.17 -58.40
C GLY A 166 21.55 -14.74 -58.94
N GLU A 167 20.66 -13.82 -58.52
CA GLU A 167 20.80 -12.40 -58.82
C GLU A 167 21.68 -11.68 -57.79
N LYS A 168 22.62 -10.88 -58.28
CA LYS A 168 23.44 -9.99 -57.45
C LYS A 168 22.58 -8.82 -56.94
N ARG A 169 22.69 -8.51 -55.64
CA ARG A 169 21.96 -7.40 -55.00
C ARG A 169 22.87 -6.25 -54.57
N TYR A 170 24.10 -6.51 -54.14
CA TYR A 170 25.06 -5.45 -53.79
C TYR A 170 25.81 -4.90 -55.03
N PRO A 171 26.00 -3.58 -55.19
CA PRO A 171 25.55 -2.48 -54.32
C PRO A 171 24.17 -1.91 -54.70
N ASP A 172 23.59 -2.32 -55.83
CA ASP A 172 22.50 -1.59 -56.50
C ASP A 172 21.11 -1.78 -55.89
N LYS A 173 20.85 -2.89 -55.18
CA LYS A 173 19.55 -3.27 -54.58
C LYS A 173 19.59 -3.30 -53.04
N ILE A 174 20.62 -2.70 -52.43
CA ILE A 174 20.77 -2.56 -50.97
C ILE A 174 20.57 -1.09 -50.64
N THR A 175 19.54 -0.77 -49.87
CA THR A 175 19.28 0.57 -49.36
C THR A 175 20.10 0.76 -48.08
N PRO A 176 21.10 1.66 -48.04
CA PRO A 176 21.85 1.90 -46.81
C PRO A 176 20.88 2.26 -45.69
N TYR A 177 20.89 1.47 -44.62
CA TYR A 177 20.13 1.79 -43.42
C TYR A 177 20.53 3.18 -42.95
N SER A 178 19.60 4.13 -43.07
CA SER A 178 19.71 5.41 -42.36
C SER A 178 19.08 5.15 -41.01
N PRO A 179 19.84 5.18 -39.90
CA PRO A 179 19.22 5.12 -38.60
C PRO A 179 18.14 6.20 -38.52
N PRO A 180 17.01 5.94 -37.85
CA PRO A 180 16.07 7.00 -37.54
C PRO A 180 16.86 8.16 -36.92
N PRO A 181 16.48 9.42 -37.18
CA PRO A 181 17.06 10.55 -36.46
C PRO A 181 17.10 10.17 -34.98
N PRO A 182 18.19 10.46 -34.24
CA PRO A 182 18.17 10.31 -32.81
C PRO A 182 16.85 10.92 -32.35
N VAL A 183 16.04 10.15 -31.61
CA VAL A 183 14.92 10.74 -30.89
C VAL A 183 15.54 11.92 -30.18
N GLU A 184 15.14 13.15 -30.52
CA GLU A 184 15.51 14.30 -29.74
C GLU A 184 15.06 13.91 -28.34
N LYS A 185 16.01 13.50 -27.48
CA LYS A 185 15.77 13.53 -26.05
C LYS A 185 15.26 14.94 -25.87
N GLU A 186 14.00 15.07 -25.45
CA GLU A 186 13.52 16.34 -24.92
C GLU A 186 14.64 16.78 -24.01
N ALA A 187 15.28 17.89 -24.35
CA ALA A 187 16.40 18.38 -23.59
C ALA A 187 15.88 18.43 -22.15
N GLU A 188 16.43 17.61 -21.27
CA GLU A 188 16.26 17.85 -19.85
C GLU A 188 16.70 19.29 -19.69
N VAL A 189 15.74 20.15 -19.41
CA VAL A 189 16.01 21.55 -19.17
C VAL A 189 16.85 21.51 -17.91
N GLU A 190 18.18 21.58 -18.06
CA GLU A 190 19.09 21.80 -16.95
C GLU A 190 18.73 23.18 -16.41
N LEU A 191 17.84 23.18 -15.43
CA LEU A 191 17.45 24.37 -14.69
C LEU A 191 18.72 24.97 -14.11
N SER A 192 18.91 26.28 -14.31
CA SER A 192 20.03 26.99 -13.71
C SER A 192 19.96 26.91 -12.18
N GLU A 193 21.11 27.00 -11.49
CA GLU A 193 21.14 27.00 -10.02
C GLU A 193 20.22 28.08 -9.42
N ASP A 194 20.08 29.22 -10.10
CA ASP A 194 19.19 30.32 -9.70
C ASP A 194 17.70 29.93 -9.85
N GLU A 195 17.31 29.23 -10.92
CA GLU A 195 15.94 28.74 -11.11
C GLU A 195 15.59 27.64 -10.10
N ILE A 196 16.53 26.72 -9.81
CA ILE A 196 16.36 25.71 -8.76
C ILE A 196 16.16 26.39 -7.41
N PHE A 197 16.93 27.43 -7.11
CA PHE A 197 16.81 28.20 -5.87
C PHE A 197 15.48 28.96 -5.79
N GLU A 198 15.01 29.59 -6.87
CA GLU A 198 13.71 30.26 -6.90
C GLU A 198 12.56 29.28 -6.69
N ILE A 199 12.55 28.15 -7.40
CA ILE A 199 11.56 27.09 -7.24
C ILE A 199 11.58 26.55 -5.79
N ALA A 200 12.76 26.31 -5.23
CA ALA A 200 12.89 25.86 -3.85
C ALA A 200 12.35 26.91 -2.85
N ASN A 201 12.62 28.19 -3.08
CA ASN A 201 12.13 29.28 -2.24
C ASN A 201 10.60 29.46 -2.35
N GLU A 202 10.03 29.35 -3.55
CA GLU A 202 8.57 29.37 -3.75
C GLU A 202 7.90 28.18 -3.07
N ASN A 203 8.45 26.98 -3.22
CA ASN A 203 7.95 25.76 -2.56
C ASN A 203 8.03 25.89 -1.03
N GLN A 204 9.14 26.42 -0.51
CA GLN A 204 9.30 26.66 0.92
C GLN A 204 8.28 27.71 1.41
N LYS A 205 8.12 28.82 0.70
CA LYS A 205 7.14 29.87 1.03
C LYS A 205 5.71 29.33 0.99
N ALA A 206 5.35 28.50 0.01
CA ALA A 206 4.06 27.85 -0.08
C ALA A 206 3.82 26.92 1.12
N ALA A 207 4.82 26.12 1.50
CA ALA A 207 4.75 25.25 2.67
C ALA A 207 4.58 26.05 3.98
N PHE A 208 5.37 27.11 4.19
CA PHE A 208 5.23 27.99 5.36
C PHE A 208 3.87 28.69 5.40
N THR A 209 3.36 29.15 4.26
CA THR A 209 2.05 29.79 4.18
C THR A 209 0.94 28.81 4.57
N LYS A 210 0.97 27.60 4.00
CA LYS A 210 0.01 26.54 4.33
C LYS A 210 0.06 26.16 5.81
N ASN A 211 1.26 25.94 6.36
CA ASN A 211 1.44 25.59 7.77
C ASN A 211 0.98 26.70 8.72
N THR A 212 1.24 27.97 8.36
CA THR A 212 0.79 29.13 9.13
C THR A 212 -0.73 29.24 9.10
N GLN A 213 -1.37 29.02 7.95
CA GLN A 213 -2.83 29.01 7.82
C GLN A 213 -3.47 27.92 8.69
N VAL A 214 -2.97 26.68 8.59
CA VAL A 214 -3.48 25.54 9.39
C VAL A 214 -3.29 25.79 10.89
N SER A 215 -2.12 26.26 11.29
CA SER A 215 -1.83 26.56 12.71
C SER A 215 -2.68 27.71 13.24
N SER A 216 -2.94 28.73 12.42
CA SER A 216 -3.80 29.87 12.79
C SER A 216 -5.26 29.44 12.95
N LEU A 217 -5.76 28.58 12.05
CA LEU A 217 -7.10 28.00 12.16
C LEU A 217 -7.23 27.12 13.40
N ALA A 218 -6.25 26.27 13.68
CA ALA A 218 -6.23 25.43 14.88
C ALA A 218 -6.20 26.27 16.17
N ALA A 219 -5.37 27.30 16.23
CA ALA A 219 -5.32 28.23 17.36
C ALA A 219 -6.65 28.99 17.53
N GLY A 220 -7.27 29.42 16.43
CA GLY A 220 -8.59 30.05 16.44
C GLY A 220 -9.68 29.12 16.95
N ALA A 221 -9.69 27.86 16.52
CA ALA A 221 -10.65 26.84 16.97
C ALA A 221 -10.49 26.52 18.47
N LEU A 222 -9.26 26.38 18.95
CA LEU A 222 -8.94 26.18 20.37
C LEU A 222 -9.41 27.37 21.23
N LEU A 223 -9.16 28.60 20.77
CA LEU A 223 -9.62 29.80 21.47
C LEU A 223 -11.15 29.89 21.46
N ALA A 224 -11.80 29.62 20.32
CA ALA A 224 -13.25 29.61 20.20
C ALA A 224 -13.88 28.56 21.14
N PHE A 225 -13.31 27.36 21.20
CA PHE A 225 -13.74 26.32 22.14
C PHE A 225 -13.66 26.84 23.58
N GLY A 226 -12.51 27.39 24.00
CA GLY A 226 -12.31 27.95 25.33
C GLY A 226 -13.23 29.14 25.67
N LEU A 227 -13.63 29.94 24.67
CA LEU A 227 -14.59 31.04 24.85
C LEU A 227 -16.06 30.57 24.90
N SER A 228 -16.35 29.41 24.29
CA SER A 228 -17.70 28.85 24.19
C SER A 228 -18.05 27.87 25.32
N THR A 229 -17.05 27.30 25.98
CA THR A 229 -17.26 26.33 27.06
C THR A 229 -17.63 27.02 28.37
N GLY A 230 -18.69 26.52 29.02
CA GLY A 230 -19.20 27.05 30.29
C GLY A 230 -18.56 26.45 31.54
N ASP A 231 -17.78 25.36 31.41
CA ASP A 231 -17.26 24.59 32.54
C ASP A 231 -15.78 24.21 32.40
N HIS A 232 -15.12 24.02 33.54
CA HIS A 232 -13.72 23.57 33.57
C HIS A 232 -13.56 22.09 33.19
N ALA A 233 -14.62 21.29 33.30
CA ALA A 233 -14.60 19.87 32.98
C ALA A 233 -14.43 19.64 31.47
N SER A 234 -15.14 20.38 30.62
CA SER A 234 -14.97 20.29 29.16
C SER A 234 -13.56 20.66 28.69
N VAL A 235 -12.90 21.62 29.36
CA VAL A 235 -11.49 21.96 29.07
C VAL A 235 -10.56 20.79 29.42
N SER A 236 -10.83 20.10 30.53
CA SER A 236 -10.06 18.93 30.95
C SER A 236 -10.29 17.73 30.01
N LEU A 237 -11.51 17.56 29.50
CA LEU A 237 -11.85 16.58 28.48
C LEU A 237 -11.14 16.89 27.15
N MET A 238 -11.10 18.16 26.74
CA MET A 238 -10.35 18.60 25.56
C MET A 238 -8.85 18.30 25.68
N ALA A 239 -8.25 18.52 26.85
CA ALA A 239 -6.86 18.15 27.10
C ALA A 239 -6.64 16.63 26.99
N SER A 240 -7.56 15.84 27.56
CA SER A 240 -7.52 14.37 27.47
C SER A 240 -7.66 13.88 26.03
N PHE A 241 -8.60 14.44 25.28
CA PHE A 241 -8.80 14.21 23.85
C PHE A 241 -7.54 14.52 23.04
N ALA A 242 -6.91 15.67 23.27
CA ALA A 242 -5.71 16.09 22.53
C ALA A 242 -4.51 15.17 22.81
N LEU A 243 -4.25 14.85 24.08
CA LEU A 243 -3.14 13.96 24.46
C LEU A 243 -3.36 12.52 23.97
N ALA A 244 -4.59 12.00 24.10
CA ALA A 244 -4.93 10.68 23.57
C ALA A 244 -4.86 10.64 22.04
N GLY A 245 -5.21 11.73 21.37
CA GLY A 245 -5.06 11.86 19.92
C GLY A 245 -3.61 11.83 19.46
N LEU A 246 -2.70 12.53 20.17
CA LEU A 246 -1.26 12.47 19.90
C LEU A 246 -0.68 11.08 20.19
N ALA A 247 -1.11 10.43 21.28
CA ALA A 247 -0.72 9.06 21.57
C ALA A 247 -1.19 8.11 20.46
N GLY A 248 -2.46 8.24 20.02
CA GLY A 248 -3.04 7.49 18.92
C GLY A 248 -2.30 7.68 17.62
N TYR A 249 -1.92 8.92 17.28
CA TYR A 249 -1.08 9.23 16.13
C TYR A 249 0.23 8.42 16.19
N GLN A 250 0.95 8.49 17.30
CA GLN A 250 2.25 7.84 17.41
C GLN A 250 2.17 6.30 17.36
N VAL A 251 1.20 5.69 18.04
CA VAL A 251 1.12 4.22 18.11
C VAL A 251 0.68 3.60 16.78
N VAL A 252 -0.15 4.29 16.00
CA VAL A 252 -0.67 3.77 14.72
C VAL A 252 0.40 3.78 13.64
N TRP A 253 1.23 4.83 13.60
CA TRP A 253 2.42 4.87 12.74
C TRP A 253 3.42 3.76 13.05
N GLY A 254 3.40 3.24 14.28
CA GLY A 254 4.24 2.12 14.70
C GLY A 254 3.70 0.74 14.34
N VAL A 255 2.47 0.62 13.82
CA VAL A 255 1.85 -0.68 13.48
C VAL A 255 2.48 -1.25 12.21
N ALA A 256 2.80 -2.55 12.21
CA ALA A 256 3.31 -3.20 11.01
C ALA A 256 2.24 -3.22 9.90
N PRO A 257 2.57 -2.95 8.62
CA PRO A 257 1.59 -2.92 7.53
C PRO A 257 0.76 -4.22 7.39
N ALA A 258 1.40 -5.37 7.60
CA ALA A 258 0.75 -6.69 7.62
C ALA A 258 -0.34 -6.83 8.70
N LEU A 259 -0.31 -5.99 9.74
CA LEU A 259 -1.23 -6.00 10.88
C LEU A 259 -2.31 -4.91 10.80
N HIS A 260 -2.45 -4.20 9.67
CA HIS A 260 -3.50 -3.20 9.50
C HIS A 260 -4.94 -3.76 9.56
N SER A 261 -5.21 -4.96 9.05
CA SER A 261 -6.54 -5.58 9.23
C SER A 261 -6.81 -5.98 10.69
N PRO A 262 -5.87 -6.66 11.38
CA PRO A 262 -5.96 -6.87 12.83
C PRO A 262 -6.12 -5.57 13.64
N LEU A 263 -5.45 -4.48 13.24
CA LEU A 263 -5.63 -3.16 13.85
C LEU A 263 -7.09 -2.70 13.76
N MET A 264 -7.70 -2.76 12.57
CA MET A 264 -9.11 -2.40 12.41
C MET A 264 -10.03 -3.27 13.27
N ALA A 265 -9.74 -4.56 13.40
CA ALA A 265 -10.51 -5.47 14.24
C ALA A 265 -10.38 -5.13 15.74
N VAL A 266 -9.15 -4.84 16.21
CA VAL A 266 -8.89 -4.46 17.61
C VAL A 266 -9.50 -3.11 17.95
N THR A 267 -9.36 -2.09 17.07
CA THR A 267 -10.00 -0.79 17.31
C THR A 267 -11.52 -0.91 17.32
N ASN A 268 -12.10 -1.76 16.47
CA ASN A 268 -13.51 -2.07 16.51
C ASN A 268 -13.93 -2.76 17.82
N ALA A 269 -13.15 -3.73 18.31
CA ALA A 269 -13.47 -4.37 19.58
C ALA A 269 -13.45 -3.38 20.76
N ILE A 270 -12.46 -2.47 20.76
CA ILE A 270 -12.32 -1.41 21.76
C ILE A 270 -13.44 -0.37 21.64
N SER A 271 -13.88 -0.03 20.42
CA SER A 271 -14.97 0.95 20.20
C SER A 271 -16.32 0.48 20.76
N GLY A 272 -16.45 -0.82 21.08
CA GLY A 272 -17.54 -1.35 21.89
C GLY A 272 -17.63 -0.75 23.30
N MET A 273 -16.69 0.11 23.70
CA MET A 273 -16.84 0.97 24.88
C MET A 273 -18.00 1.96 24.82
N THR A 274 -18.75 2.09 23.72
CA THR A 274 -20.14 2.60 23.74
C THR A 274 -21.00 1.95 24.84
N ALA A 275 -20.61 0.74 25.31
CA ALA A 275 -21.21 0.09 26.48
C ALA A 275 -21.18 0.97 27.74
N VAL A 276 -20.12 1.75 27.95
CA VAL A 276 -20.00 2.67 29.09
C VAL A 276 -21.15 3.68 29.06
N GLY A 277 -21.45 4.27 27.91
CA GLY A 277 -22.57 5.20 27.79
C GLY A 277 -23.92 4.53 27.98
N GLY A 278 -24.13 3.35 27.38
CA GLY A 278 -25.33 2.54 27.62
C GLY A 278 -25.55 2.21 29.11
N MET A 279 -24.49 1.82 29.82
CA MET A 279 -24.52 1.49 31.25
C MET A 279 -24.83 2.71 32.12
N LEU A 280 -24.24 3.87 31.80
CA LEU A 280 -24.52 5.11 32.52
C LEU A 280 -25.97 5.55 32.31
N LEU A 281 -26.52 5.42 31.10
CA LEU A 281 -27.93 5.68 30.80
C LEU A 281 -28.88 4.74 31.56
N LEU A 282 -28.53 3.46 31.73
CA LEU A 282 -29.32 2.54 32.57
C LEU A 282 -29.31 2.92 34.05
N SER A 283 -28.30 3.66 34.50
CA SER A 283 -28.23 4.18 35.87
C SER A 283 -28.86 5.55 36.07
N GLN A 284 -29.22 6.24 34.99
CA GLN A 284 -29.90 7.54 35.09
C GLN A 284 -31.26 7.39 35.74
N ASN A 285 -31.61 8.35 36.60
CA ASN A 285 -32.84 8.30 37.40
C ASN A 285 -32.99 6.99 38.21
N ALA A 286 -31.85 6.39 38.62
CA ALA A 286 -31.70 5.17 39.41
C ALA A 286 -32.74 4.96 40.53
N ASN A 287 -33.20 6.03 41.18
CA ASN A 287 -34.19 5.98 42.26
C ASN A 287 -35.60 5.58 41.82
N GLU A 288 -35.91 5.70 40.52
CA GLU A 288 -37.21 5.37 39.92
C GLU A 288 -37.21 3.97 39.27
N VAL A 289 -36.03 3.37 39.08
CA VAL A 289 -35.85 2.10 38.39
C VAL A 289 -36.13 0.93 39.34
N GLN A 290 -37.35 0.40 39.30
CA GLN A 290 -37.77 -0.72 40.16
C GLN A 290 -37.88 -2.07 39.43
N SER A 291 -37.64 -2.10 38.12
CA SER A 291 -37.86 -3.26 37.25
C SER A 291 -36.60 -3.61 36.46
N ILE A 292 -36.36 -4.92 36.27
CA ILE A 292 -35.30 -5.45 35.38
C ILE A 292 -35.62 -5.11 33.91
N ILE A 293 -36.89 -4.91 33.58
CA ILE A 293 -37.35 -4.56 32.23
C ILE A 293 -37.37 -3.03 32.09
N PRO A 294 -36.74 -2.46 31.05
CA PRO A 294 -36.81 -1.03 30.74
C PRO A 294 -38.26 -0.52 30.64
N ASP A 295 -38.54 0.65 31.22
CA ASP A 295 -39.88 1.22 31.38
C ASP A 295 -40.07 2.56 30.65
N THR A 296 -39.00 3.34 30.46
CA THR A 296 -39.00 4.60 29.71
C THR A 296 -38.32 4.48 28.34
N PRO A 297 -38.62 5.37 27.38
CA PRO A 297 -37.90 5.40 26.11
C PRO A 297 -36.38 5.58 26.27
N ALA A 298 -35.95 6.43 27.21
CA ALA A 298 -34.53 6.64 27.52
C ALA A 298 -33.85 5.36 28.03
N HIS A 299 -34.50 4.64 28.95
CA HIS A 299 -34.02 3.34 29.41
C HIS A 299 -33.93 2.31 28.29
N TRP A 300 -34.92 2.26 27.38
CA TRP A 300 -34.84 1.37 26.22
C TRP A 300 -33.67 1.71 25.31
N MET A 301 -33.37 3.00 25.11
CA MET A 301 -32.20 3.43 24.35
C MET A 301 -30.89 3.00 25.04
N GLY A 302 -30.76 3.19 26.35
CA GLY A 302 -29.62 2.70 27.13
C GLY A 302 -29.46 1.18 27.08
N ALA A 303 -30.57 0.43 27.13
CA ALA A 303 -30.57 -1.02 27.01
C ALA A 303 -30.11 -1.51 25.62
N ILE A 304 -30.60 -0.86 24.55
CA ILE A 304 -30.20 -1.14 23.17
C ILE A 304 -28.71 -0.85 22.99
N ALA A 305 -28.26 0.34 23.42
CA ALA A 305 -26.85 0.73 23.35
C ALA A 305 -25.97 -0.31 24.08
N THR A 306 -26.37 -0.72 25.28
CA THR A 306 -25.65 -1.74 26.06
C THR A 306 -25.55 -3.07 25.32
N VAL A 307 -26.66 -3.64 24.85
CA VAL A 307 -26.65 -4.93 24.14
C VAL A 307 -25.77 -4.88 22.90
N LEU A 308 -25.97 -3.88 22.03
CA LEU A 308 -25.21 -3.74 20.78
C LEU A 308 -23.70 -3.58 21.04
N SER A 309 -23.36 -2.82 22.07
CA SER A 309 -21.97 -2.61 22.48
C SER A 309 -21.31 -3.89 22.96
N PHE A 310 -22.00 -4.71 23.78
CA PHE A 310 -21.47 -5.99 24.22
C PHE A 310 -21.40 -7.05 23.11
N VAL A 311 -22.29 -7.00 22.11
CA VAL A 311 -22.12 -7.78 20.87
C VAL A 311 -20.80 -7.43 20.20
N ASN A 312 -20.52 -6.12 20.08
CA ASN A 312 -19.30 -5.63 19.47
C ASN A 312 -18.03 -5.98 20.26
N ILE A 313 -18.05 -5.85 21.59
CA ILE A 313 -16.90 -6.21 22.46
C ILE A 313 -16.55 -7.70 22.29
N ALA A 314 -17.51 -8.59 22.54
CA ALA A 314 -17.24 -10.03 22.53
C ALA A 314 -16.92 -10.51 21.11
N GLY A 315 -17.71 -10.09 20.13
CA GLY A 315 -17.51 -10.47 18.73
C GLY A 315 -16.19 -9.93 18.18
N GLY A 316 -15.89 -8.66 18.45
CA GLY A 316 -14.68 -7.97 17.98
C GLY A 316 -13.40 -8.59 18.52
N PHE A 317 -13.30 -8.86 19.82
CA PHE A 317 -12.08 -9.46 20.38
C PHE A 317 -11.87 -10.92 19.95
N LEU A 318 -12.95 -11.68 19.75
CA LEU A 318 -12.86 -13.05 19.22
C LEU A 318 -12.44 -13.07 17.75
N VAL A 319 -12.98 -12.18 16.92
CA VAL A 319 -12.56 -12.01 15.51
C VAL A 319 -11.10 -11.54 15.45
N SER A 320 -10.71 -10.57 16.29
CA SER A 320 -9.33 -10.09 16.37
C SER A 320 -8.37 -11.21 16.78
N GLY A 321 -8.73 -12.00 17.79
CA GLY A 321 -7.95 -13.18 18.20
C GLY A 321 -7.79 -14.19 17.08
N LYS A 322 -8.88 -14.54 16.38
CA LYS A 322 -8.85 -15.42 15.21
C LYS A 322 -7.93 -14.89 14.11
N MET A 323 -8.01 -13.60 13.77
CA MET A 323 -7.13 -12.99 12.76
C MET A 323 -5.66 -13.11 13.17
N LEU A 324 -5.34 -12.84 14.44
CA LEU A 324 -3.97 -12.86 14.96
C LEU A 324 -3.40 -14.27 15.08
N ASP A 325 -4.25 -15.26 15.36
CA ASP A 325 -3.84 -16.67 15.45
C ASP A 325 -3.45 -17.25 14.09
N LEU A 326 -3.92 -16.70 12.97
CA LEU A 326 -3.52 -17.11 11.62
C LEU A 326 -2.02 -16.92 11.37
N PHE A 327 -1.41 -15.93 12.02
CA PHE A 327 0.00 -15.63 11.87
C PHE A 327 0.91 -16.45 12.80
N LYS A 328 0.34 -17.27 13.68
CA LYS A 328 1.10 -18.11 14.61
C LYS A 328 1.71 -19.29 13.87
N ARG A 329 3.02 -19.48 13.99
CA ARG A 329 3.70 -20.63 13.37
C ARG A 329 3.50 -21.89 14.21
N PRO A 330 3.46 -23.08 13.58
CA PRO A 330 3.40 -24.35 14.31
C PRO A 330 4.58 -24.55 15.29
N ASN A 331 5.73 -23.94 15.00
CA ASN A 331 6.96 -24.05 15.80
C ASN A 331 7.19 -22.85 16.73
N ASP A 332 6.25 -21.90 16.82
CA ASP A 332 6.40 -20.78 17.76
C ASP A 332 6.34 -21.28 19.22
N PRO A 333 7.12 -20.67 20.14
CA PRO A 333 7.00 -20.95 21.56
C PRO A 333 5.56 -20.78 22.05
N LYS A 334 5.18 -21.54 23.08
CA LYS A 334 3.87 -21.40 23.70
C LYS A 334 3.77 -20.02 24.36
N ASP A 335 2.70 -19.29 24.05
CA ASP A 335 2.34 -18.08 24.78
C ASP A 335 1.71 -18.44 26.14
N TYR A 336 2.07 -17.71 27.18
CA TYR A 336 1.54 -17.89 28.55
C TYR A 336 0.69 -16.68 28.96
N PHE A 337 -0.37 -16.41 28.18
CA PHE A 337 -1.24 -15.26 28.42
C PHE A 337 -1.96 -15.31 29.76
N GLU A 338 -2.09 -16.49 30.36
CA GLU A 338 -2.61 -16.67 31.72
C GLU A 338 -1.88 -15.82 32.78
N PHE A 339 -0.61 -15.46 32.56
CA PHE A 339 0.10 -14.58 33.50
C PHE A 339 -0.40 -13.14 33.50
N TYR A 340 -1.02 -12.66 32.41
CA TYR A 340 -1.67 -11.35 32.39
C TYR A 340 -2.94 -11.29 33.25
N SER A 341 -3.46 -12.45 33.70
CA SER A 341 -4.55 -12.47 34.69
C SER A 341 -4.12 -11.91 36.06
N VAL A 342 -2.83 -11.98 36.41
CA VAL A 342 -2.31 -11.49 37.69
C VAL A 342 -2.43 -9.96 37.80
N PRO A 343 -1.85 -9.14 36.89
CA PRO A 343 -2.03 -7.69 36.96
C PRO A 343 -3.51 -7.29 36.83
N ALA A 344 -4.30 -7.98 36.00
CA ALA A 344 -5.73 -7.72 35.90
C ALA A 344 -6.48 -7.98 37.22
N ALA A 345 -6.18 -9.09 37.90
CA ALA A 345 -6.76 -9.42 39.19
C ALA A 345 -6.35 -8.44 40.29
N ILE A 346 -5.13 -7.88 40.25
CA ILE A 346 -4.69 -6.85 41.18
C ILE A 346 -5.53 -5.57 41.01
N VAL A 347 -5.67 -5.10 39.77
CA VAL A 347 -6.44 -3.87 39.47
C VAL A 347 -7.92 -4.04 39.85
N LEU A 348 -8.55 -5.11 39.37
CA LEU A 348 -9.96 -5.39 39.65
C LEU A 348 -10.20 -5.73 41.13
N GLY A 349 -9.32 -6.50 41.75
CA GLY A 349 -9.40 -6.83 43.17
C GLY A 349 -9.25 -5.60 44.06
N GLY A 350 -8.37 -4.66 43.69
CA GLY A 350 -8.25 -3.36 44.36
C GLY A 350 -9.53 -2.53 44.28
N LEU A 351 -10.15 -2.48 43.09
CA LEU A 351 -11.45 -1.80 42.90
C LEU A 351 -12.54 -2.43 43.77
N VAL A 352 -12.66 -3.75 43.76
CA VAL A 352 -13.64 -4.48 44.57
C VAL A 352 -13.39 -4.28 46.06
N ALA A 353 -12.14 -4.35 46.52
CA ALA A 353 -11.78 -4.09 47.91
C ALA A 353 -12.15 -2.66 48.33
N SER A 354 -11.98 -1.68 47.45
CA SER A 354 -12.42 -0.31 47.68
C SER A 354 -13.95 -0.19 47.75
N ALA A 355 -14.67 -0.90 46.88
CA ALA A 355 -16.14 -0.91 46.87
C ALA A 355 -16.73 -1.46 48.17
N PHE A 356 -16.05 -2.39 48.83
CA PHE A 356 -16.43 -2.91 50.16
C PHE A 356 -15.86 -2.10 51.34
N GLY A 357 -15.26 -0.94 51.08
CA GLY A 357 -14.74 -0.03 52.10
C GLY A 357 -13.49 -0.55 52.80
N HIS A 358 -12.76 -1.49 52.21
CA HIS A 358 -11.58 -2.08 52.82
C HIS A 358 -10.31 -1.26 52.55
N ILE A 359 -10.19 -0.59 51.40
CA ILE A 359 -8.97 0.12 50.98
C ILE A 359 -9.31 1.31 50.08
N GLY A 360 -8.77 2.49 50.40
CA GLY A 360 -8.88 3.68 49.54
C GLY A 360 -10.30 4.21 49.37
N ASP A 361 -10.41 5.34 48.70
CA ASP A 361 -11.69 5.94 48.32
C ASP A 361 -12.14 5.41 46.96
N LEU A 362 -13.39 4.93 46.85
CA LEU A 362 -13.88 4.25 45.65
C LEU A 362 -13.86 5.15 44.41
N SER A 363 -14.12 6.46 44.56
CA SER A 363 -14.05 7.40 43.45
C SER A 363 -12.62 7.52 42.92
N ASN A 364 -11.65 7.77 43.80
CA ASN A 364 -10.24 7.86 43.40
C ASN A 364 -9.71 6.55 42.78
N VAL A 365 -10.11 5.40 43.34
CA VAL A 365 -9.70 4.09 42.81
C VAL A 365 -10.35 3.83 41.45
N SER A 366 -11.65 4.13 41.30
CA SER A 366 -12.35 4.00 40.02
C SER A 366 -11.71 4.85 38.93
N ASP A 367 -11.40 6.12 39.20
CA ASP A 367 -10.75 7.01 38.25
C ASP A 367 -9.36 6.48 37.85
N THR A 368 -8.61 5.93 38.80
CA THR A 368 -7.31 5.29 38.53
C THR A 368 -7.45 4.04 37.65
N VAL A 369 -8.49 3.24 37.86
CA VAL A 369 -8.81 2.08 37.01
C VAL A 369 -9.21 2.53 35.60
N SER A 370 -9.92 3.65 35.46
CA SER A 370 -10.22 4.25 34.14
C SER A 370 -8.94 4.67 33.39
N ILE A 371 -7.94 5.21 34.10
CA ILE A 371 -6.63 5.53 33.51
C ILE A 371 -5.92 4.25 33.06
N ALA A 372 -5.95 3.18 33.88
CA ALA A 372 -5.40 1.88 33.50
C ALA A 372 -6.11 1.31 32.26
N SER A 373 -7.43 1.50 32.15
CA SER A 373 -8.21 1.15 30.94
C SER A 373 -7.66 1.86 29.71
N ALA A 374 -7.52 3.18 29.74
CA ALA A 374 -7.01 3.97 28.61
C ALA A 374 -5.58 3.56 28.22
N ILE A 375 -4.69 3.35 29.18
CA ILE A 375 -3.31 2.89 28.93
C ILE A 375 -3.31 1.52 28.26
N CYS A 376 -4.14 0.59 28.74
CA CYS A 376 -4.27 -0.75 28.14
C CYS A 376 -4.84 -0.69 26.71
N CYS A 377 -5.79 0.21 26.43
CA CYS A 377 -6.30 0.43 25.07
C CYS A 377 -5.22 0.99 24.13
N ILE A 378 -4.40 1.94 24.58
CA ILE A 378 -3.25 2.45 23.81
C ILE A 378 -2.24 1.32 23.57
N ALA A 379 -1.92 0.55 24.61
CA ALA A 379 -1.00 -0.57 24.53
C ALA A 379 -1.51 -1.71 23.65
N ALA A 380 -2.83 -1.85 23.49
CA ALA A 380 -3.43 -2.81 22.57
C ALA A 380 -3.04 -2.53 21.12
N ILE A 381 -3.07 -1.26 20.72
CA ILE A 381 -2.63 -0.82 19.39
C ILE A 381 -1.10 -0.87 19.28
N ALA A 382 -0.38 -0.38 20.29
CA ALA A 382 1.08 -0.43 20.29
C ALA A 382 1.63 -1.86 20.21
N GLY A 383 0.91 -2.84 20.76
CA GLY A 383 1.24 -4.26 20.67
C GLY A 383 1.21 -4.81 19.23
N LEU A 384 0.54 -4.13 18.30
CA LEU A 384 0.51 -4.50 16.87
C LEU A 384 1.72 -3.97 16.09
N ALA A 385 2.74 -3.43 16.76
CA ALA A 385 3.96 -2.96 16.11
C ALA A 385 4.75 -4.07 15.41
N ASN A 386 4.60 -5.32 15.86
CA ASN A 386 5.19 -6.48 15.22
C ASN A 386 4.35 -7.74 15.52
N GLN A 387 4.58 -8.79 14.72
CA GLN A 387 3.80 -10.02 14.78
C GLN A 387 3.93 -10.78 16.10
N GLU A 388 5.09 -10.68 16.77
CA GLU A 388 5.37 -11.37 18.03
C GLU A 388 4.56 -10.78 19.18
N THR A 389 4.43 -9.45 19.23
CA THR A 389 3.66 -8.76 20.28
C THR A 389 2.17 -8.63 19.98
N ALA A 390 1.74 -8.86 18.74
CA ALA A 390 0.37 -8.60 18.26
C ALA A 390 -0.71 -9.27 19.12
N ARG A 391 -0.51 -10.54 19.49
CA ARG A 391 -1.43 -11.27 20.38
C ARG A 391 -1.49 -10.69 21.80
N THR A 392 -0.35 -10.20 22.31
CA THR A 392 -0.31 -9.47 23.60
C THR A 392 -1.14 -8.18 23.50
N GLY A 393 -1.07 -7.47 22.36
CA GLY A 393 -1.92 -6.31 22.09
C GLY A 393 -3.41 -6.63 22.25
N ASN A 394 -3.90 -7.74 21.68
CA ASN A 394 -5.29 -8.15 21.83
C ASN A 394 -5.69 -8.41 23.30
N ILE A 395 -4.82 -9.07 24.08
CA ILE A 395 -5.04 -9.33 25.51
C ILE A 395 -5.08 -8.02 26.32
N LEU A 396 -4.19 -7.08 26.02
CA LEU A 396 -4.20 -5.75 26.65
C LEU A 396 -5.47 -4.97 26.27
N GLY A 397 -5.98 -5.13 25.05
CA GLY A 397 -7.28 -4.57 24.65
C GLY A 397 -8.44 -5.11 25.47
N VAL A 398 -8.49 -6.44 25.66
CA VAL A 398 -9.48 -7.09 26.54
C VAL A 398 -9.40 -6.57 27.97
N ALA A 399 -8.17 -6.44 28.50
CA ALA A 399 -7.95 -5.88 29.84
C ALA A 399 -8.42 -4.42 29.92
N GLY A 400 -8.09 -3.60 28.91
CA GLY A 400 -8.50 -2.21 28.81
C GLY A 400 -10.01 -2.04 28.86
N VAL A 401 -10.76 -2.73 27.99
CA VAL A 401 -12.22 -2.67 27.99
C VAL A 401 -12.80 -3.20 29.30
N SER A 402 -12.25 -4.29 29.85
CA SER A 402 -12.69 -4.86 31.13
C SER A 402 -12.53 -3.86 32.29
N PHE A 403 -11.40 -3.15 32.35
CA PHE A 403 -11.16 -2.11 33.36
C PHE A 403 -12.12 -0.93 33.19
N GLY A 404 -12.42 -0.53 31.94
CA GLY A 404 -13.36 0.54 31.64
C GLY A 404 -14.79 0.22 32.11
N LEU A 405 -15.27 -0.98 31.80
CA LEU A 405 -16.57 -1.47 32.27
C LEU A 405 -16.61 -1.59 33.81
N ALA A 406 -15.53 -2.06 34.43
CA ALA A 406 -15.44 -2.19 35.88
C ALA A 406 -15.46 -0.81 36.58
N SER A 407 -14.67 0.15 36.09
CA SER A 407 -14.68 1.54 36.57
C SER A 407 -16.05 2.18 36.40
N THR A 408 -16.72 1.96 35.26
CA THR A 408 -18.10 2.45 35.03
C THR A 408 -19.08 1.86 36.03
N THR A 409 -18.99 0.55 36.29
CA THR A 409 -19.81 -0.14 37.30
C THR A 409 -19.60 0.46 38.69
N ALA A 410 -18.35 0.75 39.07
CA ALA A 410 -18.06 1.47 40.32
C ALA A 410 -18.65 2.89 40.31
N GLY A 411 -18.55 3.61 39.20
CA GLY A 411 -19.20 4.91 38.99
C GLY A 411 -20.71 4.89 39.23
N MET A 412 -21.40 3.88 38.68
CA MET A 412 -22.84 3.66 38.91
C MET A 412 -23.14 3.41 40.40
N SER A 413 -22.28 2.65 41.08
CA SER A 413 -22.41 2.41 42.53
C SER A 413 -22.22 3.69 43.34
N ILE A 414 -21.24 4.53 42.98
CA ILE A 414 -21.00 5.84 43.62
C ILE A 414 -22.21 6.75 43.42
N ALA A 415 -22.82 6.71 42.24
CA ALA A 415 -24.04 7.45 41.91
C ALA A 415 -25.31 6.91 42.61
N GLY A 416 -25.21 5.80 43.34
CA GLY A 416 -26.32 5.22 44.11
C GLY A 416 -27.27 4.34 43.29
N ALA A 417 -26.81 3.77 42.17
CA ALA A 417 -27.63 2.85 41.36
C ALA A 417 -28.14 1.65 42.19
N PRO A 418 -29.42 1.28 42.09
CA PRO A 418 -29.96 0.12 42.80
C PRO A 418 -29.46 -1.19 42.22
N LEU A 419 -29.57 -2.29 42.99
CA LEU A 419 -29.19 -3.63 42.57
C LEU A 419 -29.82 -4.05 41.23
N ALA A 420 -31.07 -3.63 40.97
CA ALA A 420 -31.79 -3.95 39.74
C ALA A 420 -31.06 -3.45 38.48
N VAL A 421 -30.41 -2.29 38.53
CA VAL A 421 -29.64 -1.75 37.40
C VAL A 421 -28.40 -2.60 37.12
N PHE A 422 -27.74 -3.11 38.16
CA PHE A 422 -26.60 -4.03 37.99
C PHE A 422 -27.04 -5.38 37.42
N GLU A 423 -28.15 -5.94 37.91
CA GLU A 423 -28.74 -7.18 37.37
C GLU A 423 -29.14 -7.02 35.89
N GLN A 424 -29.79 -5.90 35.56
CA GLN A 424 -30.16 -5.56 34.20
C GLN A 424 -28.93 -5.40 33.30
N THR A 425 -27.92 -4.65 33.75
CA THR A 425 -26.66 -4.47 33.01
C THR A 425 -25.96 -5.82 32.76
N ALA A 426 -25.90 -6.68 33.76
CA ALA A 426 -25.31 -8.02 33.64
C ALA A 426 -26.10 -8.91 32.66
N LEU A 427 -27.44 -8.87 32.70
CA LEU A 427 -28.30 -9.61 31.78
C LEU A 427 -28.11 -9.15 30.33
N LEU A 428 -28.17 -7.84 30.09
CA LEU A 428 -28.04 -7.24 28.75
C LEU A 428 -26.63 -7.42 28.19
N GLY A 429 -25.61 -7.21 29.02
CA GLY A 429 -24.22 -7.44 28.66
C GLY A 429 -23.92 -8.91 28.38
N GLY A 430 -24.49 -9.82 29.18
CA GLY A 430 -24.40 -11.27 28.95
C GLY A 430 -25.09 -11.70 27.65
N LEU A 431 -26.28 -11.16 27.37
CA LEU A 431 -27.00 -11.39 26.11
C LEU A 431 -26.19 -10.91 24.91
N GLY A 432 -25.73 -9.65 24.95
CA GLY A 432 -24.91 -9.06 23.88
C GLY A 432 -23.63 -9.86 23.65
N SER A 433 -22.90 -10.17 24.72
CA SER A 433 -21.66 -10.96 24.64
C SER A 433 -21.90 -12.35 24.07
N GLY A 434 -23.00 -13.01 24.46
CA GLY A 434 -23.39 -14.31 23.94
C GLY A 434 -23.67 -14.27 22.43
N ILE A 435 -24.42 -13.27 21.96
CA ILE A 435 -24.69 -13.07 20.53
C ILE A 435 -23.38 -12.78 19.78
N GLY A 436 -22.54 -11.88 20.29
CA GLY A 436 -21.25 -11.54 19.69
C GLY A 436 -20.34 -12.76 19.56
N ALA A 437 -20.26 -13.58 20.60
CA ALA A 437 -19.49 -14.82 20.59
C ALA A 437 -20.03 -15.87 19.60
N LEU A 438 -21.35 -16.04 19.52
CA LEU A 438 -21.97 -16.93 18.56
C LEU A 438 -21.65 -16.51 17.11
N VAL A 439 -21.83 -15.23 16.80
CA VAL A 439 -21.50 -14.69 15.46
C VAL A 439 -20.01 -14.87 15.16
N ALA A 440 -19.12 -14.41 16.05
CA ALA A 440 -17.68 -14.51 15.82
C ALA A 440 -17.20 -15.95 15.68
N SER A 441 -17.79 -16.90 16.42
CA SER A 441 -17.41 -18.32 16.34
C SER A 441 -17.70 -18.94 14.96
N GLY A 442 -18.78 -18.52 14.29
CA GLY A 442 -19.23 -19.07 13.02
C GLY A 442 -18.55 -18.48 11.77
N VAL A 443 -17.80 -17.38 11.90
CA VAL A 443 -17.16 -16.67 10.77
C VAL A 443 -15.84 -17.35 10.38
N GLY A 444 -15.67 -17.62 9.08
CA GLY A 444 -14.46 -18.18 8.48
C GLY A 444 -13.36 -17.13 8.21
N PRO A 445 -12.09 -17.54 8.01
CA PRO A 445 -10.96 -16.62 7.82
C PRO A 445 -11.14 -15.58 6.70
N THR A 446 -11.71 -16.03 5.57
CA THR A 446 -11.98 -15.18 4.40
C THR A 446 -13.08 -14.15 4.62
N GLU A 447 -13.94 -14.37 5.62
CA GLU A 447 -15.07 -13.51 5.95
C GLU A 447 -14.76 -12.51 7.07
N LEU A 448 -13.67 -12.71 7.82
CA LEU A 448 -13.28 -11.85 8.95
C LEU A 448 -13.26 -10.35 8.58
N PRO A 449 -12.74 -9.93 7.40
CA PRO A 449 -12.84 -8.55 6.91
C PRO A 449 -14.24 -7.95 6.92
N GLN A 450 -15.22 -8.61 6.28
CA GLN A 450 -16.56 -8.04 6.19
C GLN A 450 -17.28 -8.09 7.54
N THR A 451 -16.99 -9.08 8.38
CA THR A 451 -17.54 -9.14 9.75
C THR A 451 -17.12 -7.95 10.59
N VAL A 452 -15.86 -7.49 10.47
CA VAL A 452 -15.41 -6.24 11.13
C VAL A 452 -16.24 -5.04 10.68
N ALA A 453 -16.50 -4.92 9.36
CA ALA A 453 -17.38 -3.86 8.85
C ALA A 453 -18.81 -3.98 9.41
N ALA A 454 -19.36 -5.19 9.54
CA ALA A 454 -20.67 -5.38 10.16
C ALA A 454 -20.68 -4.93 11.63
N PHE A 455 -19.62 -5.22 12.39
CA PHE A 455 -19.51 -4.82 13.79
C PHE A 455 -19.39 -3.29 13.98
N HIS A 456 -18.69 -2.58 13.09
CA HIS A 456 -18.69 -1.10 13.10
C HIS A 456 -20.11 -0.51 13.03
N SER A 457 -21.03 -1.17 12.33
CA SER A 457 -22.41 -0.69 12.25
C SER A 457 -23.11 -0.67 13.62
N LEU A 458 -22.78 -1.64 14.49
CA LEU A 458 -23.34 -1.75 15.83
C LEU A 458 -22.91 -0.58 16.71
N VAL A 459 -21.67 -0.12 16.55
CA VAL A 459 -21.14 1.06 17.25
C VAL A 459 -21.91 2.32 16.83
N GLY A 460 -22.17 2.48 15.53
CA GLY A 460 -22.98 3.59 15.03
C GLY A 460 -24.41 3.59 15.59
N PHE A 461 -25.06 2.42 15.64
CA PHE A 461 -26.39 2.29 16.26
C PHE A 461 -26.36 2.51 17.78
N ALA A 462 -25.34 2.01 18.47
CA ALA A 462 -25.17 2.22 19.90
C ALA A 462 -24.97 3.70 20.23
N ALA A 463 -24.16 4.42 19.46
CA ALA A 463 -23.96 5.87 19.62
C ALA A 463 -25.24 6.68 19.37
N MET A 464 -26.02 6.34 18.34
CA MET A 464 -27.33 6.97 18.10
C MET A 464 -28.31 6.69 19.24
N ALA A 465 -28.36 5.45 19.73
CA ALA A 465 -29.19 5.08 20.87
C ALA A 465 -28.71 5.83 22.14
N GLY A 466 -27.41 5.89 22.40
CA GLY A 466 -26.84 6.62 23.52
C GLY A 466 -27.21 8.11 23.51
N ALA A 467 -27.01 8.78 22.38
CA ALA A 467 -27.35 10.19 22.20
C ALA A 467 -28.87 10.46 22.35
N ALA A 468 -29.71 9.59 21.77
CA ALA A 468 -31.16 9.70 21.92
C ALA A 468 -31.61 9.42 23.36
N GLY A 469 -30.97 8.46 24.03
CA GLY A 469 -31.23 8.12 25.44
C GLY A 469 -30.95 9.31 26.36
N GLU A 470 -29.79 9.95 26.20
CA GLU A 470 -29.43 11.14 26.98
C GLU A 470 -30.43 12.28 26.78
N TYR A 471 -30.82 12.56 25.53
CA TYR A 471 -31.79 13.60 25.23
C TYR A 471 -33.16 13.36 25.88
N LEU A 472 -33.59 12.09 25.93
CA LEU A 472 -34.88 11.68 26.47
C LEU A 472 -34.88 11.52 27.99
N GLY A 473 -33.72 11.25 28.60
CA GLY A 473 -33.56 10.91 30.01
C GLY A 473 -33.19 12.09 30.90
N SER A 474 -32.59 13.13 30.33
CA SER A 474 -32.08 14.30 31.04
C SER A 474 -32.96 15.55 30.80
N SER A 475 -33.12 16.36 31.85
CA SER A 475 -33.77 17.68 31.77
C SER A 475 -32.70 18.76 31.91
N ASP A 476 -32.94 19.94 31.32
CA ASP A 476 -32.02 21.10 31.37
C ASP A 476 -30.61 20.83 30.82
N LEU A 477 -30.52 20.33 29.59
CA LEU A 477 -29.25 20.09 28.91
C LEU A 477 -28.55 21.37 28.48
N GLU A 478 -27.26 21.50 28.81
CA GLU A 478 -26.44 22.62 28.35
C GLU A 478 -26.16 22.56 26.83
N MET A 479 -25.85 23.71 26.25
CA MET A 479 -25.56 23.86 24.81
C MET A 479 -24.44 22.92 24.33
N GLY A 480 -23.42 22.69 25.16
CA GLY A 480 -22.32 21.77 24.86
C GLY A 480 -22.80 20.32 24.72
N THR A 481 -23.61 19.87 25.68
CA THR A 481 -24.21 18.53 25.70
C THR A 481 -25.17 18.33 24.52
N LEU A 482 -26.04 19.31 24.24
CA LEU A 482 -26.90 19.28 23.05
C LEU A 482 -26.09 19.18 21.75
N SER A 483 -24.99 19.93 21.66
CA SER A 483 -24.10 19.85 20.50
C SER A 483 -23.47 18.46 20.35
N ALA A 484 -23.04 17.85 21.46
CA ALA A 484 -22.50 16.50 21.48
C ALA A 484 -23.54 15.44 21.07
N ILE A 485 -24.80 15.53 21.54
CA ILE A 485 -25.92 14.66 21.12
C ILE A 485 -26.12 14.70 19.61
N TYR A 486 -26.17 15.90 19.05
CA TYR A 486 -26.42 16.09 17.62
C TYR A 486 -25.28 15.50 16.80
N ILE A 487 -24.02 15.77 17.18
CA ILE A 487 -22.84 15.26 16.48
C ILE A 487 -22.76 13.73 16.60
N ALA A 488 -22.97 13.17 17.80
CA ALA A 488 -22.97 11.71 18.01
C ALA A 488 -24.03 11.01 17.16
N THR A 489 -25.24 11.58 17.08
CA THR A 489 -26.32 11.04 16.24
C THR A 489 -25.97 11.11 14.75
N PHE A 490 -25.43 12.25 14.28
CA PHE A 490 -25.03 12.44 12.88
C PHE A 490 -23.92 11.46 12.45
N ILE A 491 -22.86 11.37 13.24
CA ILE A 491 -21.72 10.48 12.96
C ILE A 491 -22.15 9.01 13.10
N GLY A 492 -22.93 8.69 14.14
CA GLY A 492 -23.47 7.36 14.37
C GLY A 492 -24.35 6.86 13.23
N GLY A 493 -25.23 7.72 12.69
CA GLY A 493 -26.08 7.39 11.54
C GLY A 493 -25.29 7.08 10.27
N ILE A 494 -24.31 7.92 9.94
CA ILE A 494 -23.41 7.69 8.79
C ILE A 494 -22.63 6.39 8.97
N THR A 495 -22.09 6.17 10.18
CA THR A 495 -21.29 4.99 10.51
C THR A 495 -22.11 3.72 10.41
N ALA A 496 -23.32 3.71 10.97
CA ALA A 496 -24.21 2.56 11.00
C ALA A 496 -24.56 2.07 9.58
N THR A 497 -25.12 2.96 8.76
CA THR A 497 -25.61 2.59 7.44
C THR A 497 -24.49 2.45 6.41
N GLY A 498 -23.45 3.29 6.47
CA GLY A 498 -22.27 3.16 5.63
C GLY A 498 -21.59 1.81 5.82
N SER A 499 -21.45 1.37 7.07
CA SER A 499 -20.85 0.07 7.42
C SER A 499 -21.70 -1.11 6.93
N ILE A 500 -23.03 -1.02 7.01
CA ILE A 500 -23.94 -2.02 6.42
C ILE A 500 -23.75 -2.13 4.90
N VAL A 501 -23.64 -1.00 4.20
CA VAL A 501 -23.45 -1.00 2.74
C VAL A 501 -22.08 -1.56 2.38
N ALA A 502 -21.02 -1.21 3.14
CA ALA A 502 -19.68 -1.76 2.97
C ALA A 502 -19.67 -3.28 3.16
N TYR A 503 -20.24 -3.78 4.27
CA TYR A 503 -20.44 -5.20 4.51
C TYR A 503 -21.17 -5.88 3.35
N SER A 504 -22.28 -5.30 2.89
CA SER A 504 -23.10 -5.89 1.83
C SER A 504 -22.38 -5.97 0.49
N LYS A 505 -21.51 -4.99 0.18
CA LYS A 505 -20.68 -5.01 -1.04
C LYS A 505 -19.55 -6.04 -0.95
N LEU A 506 -18.91 -6.17 0.22
CA LEU A 506 -17.82 -7.13 0.41
C LEU A 506 -18.31 -8.58 0.43
N SER A 507 -19.45 -8.84 1.07
CA SER A 507 -20.12 -10.15 1.09
C SER A 507 -20.80 -10.52 -0.23
N GLY A 508 -20.84 -9.61 -1.21
CA GLY A 508 -21.45 -9.86 -2.52
C GLY A 508 -22.98 -9.81 -2.54
N ILE A 509 -23.62 -9.40 -1.45
CA ILE A 509 -25.08 -9.16 -1.38
C ILE A 509 -25.47 -7.98 -2.29
N LEU A 510 -24.65 -6.92 -2.29
CA LEU A 510 -24.78 -5.77 -3.19
C LEU A 510 -23.72 -5.81 -4.29
N SER A 511 -24.06 -5.21 -5.44
CA SER A 511 -23.12 -5.01 -6.54
C SER A 511 -21.89 -4.21 -6.09
N SER A 512 -20.70 -4.66 -6.49
CA SER A 512 -19.44 -3.96 -6.25
C SER A 512 -19.28 -2.70 -7.11
N LYS A 513 -20.17 -2.44 -8.07
CA LYS A 513 -20.13 -1.22 -8.88
C LYS A 513 -20.55 0.00 -8.06
N ALA A 514 -19.91 1.14 -8.32
CA ALA A 514 -20.32 2.42 -7.75
C ALA A 514 -21.74 2.78 -8.21
N LEU A 515 -22.62 3.14 -7.27
CA LEU A 515 -23.94 3.67 -7.58
C LEU A 515 -23.80 5.09 -8.13
N ALA A 516 -24.32 5.34 -9.33
CA ALA A 516 -24.29 6.65 -9.97
C ALA A 516 -25.71 7.23 -10.07
N LEU A 517 -26.13 8.02 -9.07
CA LEU A 517 -27.39 8.76 -9.14
C LEU A 517 -27.20 10.08 -9.90
N PRO A 518 -28.17 10.51 -10.74
CA PRO A 518 -28.17 11.83 -11.34
C PRO A 518 -28.16 12.92 -10.26
N GLY A 519 -27.17 13.81 -10.29
CA GLY A 519 -27.04 14.90 -9.31
C GLY A 519 -26.65 14.46 -7.90
N ARG A 520 -25.97 13.32 -7.74
CA ARG A 520 -25.55 12.76 -6.43
C ARG A 520 -24.91 13.79 -5.49
N ASP A 521 -24.07 14.69 -6.02
CA ASP A 521 -23.34 15.67 -5.22
C ASP A 521 -24.29 16.72 -4.65
N TYR A 522 -25.31 17.12 -5.41
CA TYR A 522 -26.38 18.00 -4.92
C TYR A 522 -27.24 17.32 -3.85
N ILE A 523 -27.51 16.02 -3.99
CA ILE A 523 -28.24 15.24 -2.98
C ILE A 523 -27.45 15.20 -1.68
N ASN A 524 -26.15 14.89 -1.75
CA ASN A 524 -25.25 14.86 -0.60
C ASN A 524 -25.13 16.24 0.06
N LEU A 525 -24.93 17.29 -0.75
CA LEU A 525 -24.83 18.66 -0.25
C LEU A 525 -26.15 19.12 0.40
N ALA A 526 -27.30 18.77 -0.18
CA ALA A 526 -28.61 19.08 0.38
C ALA A 526 -28.82 18.37 1.72
N ALA A 527 -28.45 17.09 1.84
CA ALA A 527 -28.55 16.35 3.09
C ALA A 527 -27.66 16.96 4.18
N ILE A 528 -26.40 17.28 3.87
CA ILE A 528 -25.48 17.95 4.82
C ILE A 528 -26.02 19.33 5.23
N SER A 529 -26.52 20.11 4.26
CA SER A 529 -27.10 21.44 4.53
C SER A 529 -28.33 21.34 5.43
N LEU A 530 -29.17 20.32 5.21
CA LEU A 530 -30.35 20.08 6.04
C LEU A 530 -29.96 19.67 7.47
N CYS A 531 -28.93 18.84 7.65
CA CYS A 531 -28.39 18.54 8.97
C CYS A 531 -27.81 19.80 9.65
N ALA A 532 -27.11 20.67 8.92
CA ALA A 532 -26.57 21.91 9.48
C ALA A 532 -27.66 22.89 9.93
N VAL A 533 -28.71 23.06 9.12
CA VAL A 533 -29.90 23.86 9.49
C VAL A 533 -30.64 23.20 10.67
N GLY A 534 -30.76 21.87 10.65
CA GLY A 534 -31.32 21.09 11.74
C GLY A 534 -30.56 21.30 13.05
N MET A 535 -29.23 21.37 13.03
CA MET A 535 -28.42 21.68 14.21
C MET A 535 -28.73 23.08 14.75
N ALA A 536 -28.79 24.10 13.88
CA ALA A 536 -29.14 25.45 14.31
C ALA A 536 -30.53 25.50 14.96
N ALA A 537 -31.50 24.75 14.41
CA ALA A 537 -32.84 24.61 14.98
C ALA A 537 -32.86 23.82 16.30
N PHE A 538 -32.02 22.79 16.43
CA PHE A 538 -31.90 21.97 17.63
C PHE A 538 -31.30 22.75 18.80
N LEU A 539 -30.27 23.55 18.53
CA LEU A 539 -29.61 24.41 19.52
C LEU A 539 -30.45 25.66 19.89
N ASN A 540 -31.44 26.03 19.08
CA ASN A 540 -32.31 27.19 19.31
C ASN A 540 -33.81 26.78 19.25
N PRO A 541 -34.27 25.93 20.18
CA PRO A 541 -35.57 25.28 20.07
C PRO A 541 -36.74 26.26 20.22
N GLU A 542 -36.57 27.39 20.92
CA GLU A 542 -37.61 28.44 21.01
C GLU A 542 -37.82 29.15 19.67
N LEU A 543 -36.73 29.55 19.00
CA LEU A 543 -36.79 30.22 17.71
C LEU A 543 -37.37 29.29 16.65
N ALA A 544 -36.89 28.04 16.63
CA ALA A 544 -37.35 27.05 15.66
C ALA A 544 -38.78 26.58 15.94
N GLY A 545 -39.18 26.42 17.21
CA GLY A 545 -40.54 26.06 17.61
C GLY A 545 -41.57 27.11 17.17
N ASN A 546 -41.23 28.39 17.29
CA ASN A 546 -42.06 29.49 16.80
C ASN A 546 -42.19 29.52 15.27
N LEU A 547 -41.11 29.21 14.54
CA LEU A 547 -41.13 29.16 13.07
C LEU A 547 -41.91 27.94 12.53
N MET A 548 -41.84 26.81 13.22
CA MET A 548 -42.46 25.55 12.81
C MET A 548 -43.82 25.28 13.47
N ASN A 549 -44.28 26.18 14.35
CA ASN A 549 -45.51 26.07 15.14
C ASN A 549 -45.59 24.73 15.91
N MET A 550 -44.49 24.32 16.53
CA MET A 550 -44.33 23.08 17.29
C MET A 550 -43.84 23.37 18.71
N ASN A 551 -44.21 22.52 19.67
CA ASN A 551 -43.65 22.54 21.02
C ASN A 551 -42.12 22.31 20.94
N PRO A 552 -41.28 23.15 21.58
CA PRO A 552 -39.83 22.97 21.69
C PRO A 552 -39.35 21.55 22.06
N GLU A 553 -40.01 20.89 23.02
CA GLU A 553 -39.62 19.53 23.45
C GLU A 553 -39.85 18.49 22.34
N MET A 554 -41.04 18.52 21.74
CA MET A 554 -41.40 17.66 20.60
C MET A 554 -40.53 17.94 19.39
N LEU A 555 -40.17 19.22 19.17
CA LEU A 555 -39.31 19.63 18.08
C LEU A 555 -37.92 18.98 18.20
N GLY A 556 -37.32 18.95 19.39
CA GLY A 556 -36.00 18.34 19.55
C GLY A 556 -36.00 16.83 19.31
N VAL A 557 -37.02 16.09 19.79
CA VAL A 557 -37.17 14.65 19.49
C VAL A 557 -37.32 14.42 17.98
N VAL A 558 -38.20 15.19 17.32
CA VAL A 558 -38.39 15.10 15.87
C VAL A 558 -37.10 15.43 15.13
N ASN A 559 -36.32 16.40 15.61
CA ASN A 559 -35.08 16.82 14.99
C ASN A 559 -34.00 15.73 15.09
N ILE A 560 -33.79 15.12 16.26
CA ILE A 560 -32.85 13.98 16.42
C ILE A 560 -33.29 12.79 15.57
N ALA A 561 -34.59 12.45 15.55
CA ALA A 561 -35.10 11.36 14.72
C ALA A 561 -34.90 11.64 13.22
N THR A 562 -35.18 12.87 12.79
CA THR A 562 -34.97 13.30 11.40
C THR A 562 -33.50 13.28 11.03
N LEU A 563 -32.62 13.74 11.94
CA LEU A 563 -31.18 13.67 11.78
C LEU A 563 -30.69 12.23 11.63
N ALA A 564 -31.14 11.31 12.49
CA ALA A 564 -30.76 9.89 12.42
C ALA A 564 -31.15 9.28 11.06
N VAL A 565 -32.33 9.62 10.54
CA VAL A 565 -32.77 9.17 9.21
C VAL A 565 -31.92 9.80 8.10
N ILE A 566 -31.73 11.11 8.09
CA ILE A 566 -31.00 11.80 7.01
C ILE A 566 -29.52 11.40 7.01
N SER A 567 -28.88 11.36 8.19
CA SER A 567 -27.49 10.92 8.32
C SER A 567 -27.33 9.44 7.94
N GLY A 568 -28.28 8.58 8.30
CA GLY A 568 -28.35 7.20 7.85
C GLY A 568 -28.49 7.07 6.33
N LEU A 569 -29.38 7.84 5.70
CA LEU A 569 -29.52 7.85 4.24
C LEU A 569 -28.25 8.39 3.55
N LEU A 570 -27.64 9.42 4.13
CA LEU A 570 -26.39 10.00 3.65
C LEU A 570 -25.24 8.98 3.71
N GLY A 571 -25.07 8.27 4.84
CA GLY A 571 -24.07 7.22 4.99
C GLY A 571 -24.26 6.09 3.98
N ALA A 572 -25.50 5.62 3.82
CA ALA A 572 -25.83 4.59 2.84
C ALA A 572 -25.50 5.04 1.41
N HIS A 573 -25.88 6.27 1.04
CA HIS A 573 -25.67 6.80 -0.29
C HIS A 573 -24.19 7.09 -0.61
N LEU A 574 -23.43 7.68 0.33
CA LEU A 574 -22.00 7.93 0.17
C LEU A 574 -21.25 6.61 -0.05
N THR A 575 -21.47 5.61 0.81
CA THR A 575 -20.79 4.30 0.66
C THR A 575 -21.29 3.52 -0.56
N ALA A 576 -22.57 3.63 -0.93
CA ALA A 576 -23.10 3.02 -2.15
C ALA A 576 -22.47 3.63 -3.42
N SER A 577 -22.10 4.91 -3.38
CA SER A 577 -21.50 5.64 -4.51
C SER A 577 -20.01 5.32 -4.75
N ILE A 578 -19.38 4.54 -3.86
CA ILE A 578 -17.95 4.19 -3.96
C ILE A 578 -17.79 2.78 -4.55
N GLY A 579 -16.78 2.55 -5.38
CA GLY A 579 -16.52 1.25 -6.00
C GLY A 579 -16.04 0.19 -5.01
N GLY A 580 -16.27 -1.08 -5.32
CA GLY A 580 -15.90 -2.23 -4.47
C GLY A 580 -14.41 -2.33 -4.17
N ALA A 581 -13.55 -1.84 -5.05
CA ALA A 581 -12.10 -1.86 -4.84
C ALA A 581 -11.63 -0.77 -3.87
N ASP A 582 -12.39 0.33 -3.74
CA ASP A 582 -12.11 1.43 -2.81
C ASP A 582 -12.79 1.20 -1.44
N MET A 583 -13.54 0.10 -1.27
CA MET A 583 -14.17 -0.26 0.02
C MET A 583 -13.21 -0.37 1.22
N PRO A 584 -11.96 -0.86 1.09
CA PRO A 584 -10.93 -0.73 2.12
C PRO A 584 -10.89 0.66 2.78
N VAL A 585 -10.77 1.70 1.95
CA VAL A 585 -10.63 3.08 2.41
C VAL A 585 -11.91 3.50 3.14
N VAL A 586 -13.08 3.14 2.61
CA VAL A 586 -14.35 3.46 3.26
C VAL A 586 -14.46 2.80 4.63
N ILE A 587 -14.01 1.56 4.81
CA ILE A 587 -14.02 0.90 6.12
C ILE A 587 -13.13 1.64 7.12
N THR A 588 -11.94 2.09 6.71
CA THR A 588 -11.04 2.86 7.59
C THR A 588 -11.63 4.23 7.97
N VAL A 589 -12.33 4.90 7.04
CA VAL A 589 -13.06 6.15 7.31
C VAL A 589 -14.18 5.91 8.32
N LEU A 590 -14.98 4.85 8.13
CA LEU A 590 -16.07 4.51 9.04
C LEU A 590 -15.56 4.05 10.41
N ASN A 591 -14.41 3.37 10.47
CA ASN A 591 -13.72 3.07 11.73
C ASN A 591 -13.32 4.37 12.46
N SER A 592 -12.77 5.35 11.74
CA SER A 592 -12.47 6.68 12.28
C SER A 592 -13.73 7.35 12.83
N TYR A 593 -14.84 7.28 12.09
CA TYR A 593 -16.13 7.85 12.53
C TYR A 593 -16.67 7.18 13.78
N SER A 594 -16.49 5.87 13.95
CA SER A 594 -16.85 5.18 15.19
C SER A 594 -16.09 5.74 16.40
N GLY A 595 -14.81 6.12 16.22
CA GLY A 595 -14.02 6.80 17.24
C GLY A 595 -14.53 8.21 17.54
N TRP A 596 -14.84 9.01 16.52
CA TRP A 596 -15.39 10.37 16.72
C TRP A 596 -16.78 10.37 17.36
N ALA A 597 -17.60 9.35 17.10
CA ALA A 597 -18.87 9.14 17.79
C ALA A 597 -18.63 8.88 19.29
N LEU A 598 -17.62 8.07 19.64
CA LEU A 598 -17.19 7.85 21.02
C LEU A 598 -16.66 9.12 21.69
N VAL A 599 -15.93 9.97 20.96
CA VAL A 599 -15.50 11.27 21.48
C VAL A 599 -16.72 12.12 21.81
N ALA A 600 -17.67 12.23 20.89
CA ALA A 600 -18.90 12.96 21.13
C ALA A 600 -19.67 12.40 22.34
N GLU A 601 -19.75 11.08 22.49
CA GLU A 601 -20.34 10.42 23.67
C GLU A 601 -19.53 10.67 24.96
N GLY A 602 -18.21 10.80 24.88
CA GLY A 602 -17.37 11.20 26.01
C GLY A 602 -17.62 12.64 26.47
N PHE A 603 -17.78 13.58 25.54
CA PHE A 603 -18.17 14.96 25.87
C PHE A 603 -19.62 15.04 26.38
N LEU A 604 -20.52 14.26 25.77
CA LEU A 604 -21.92 14.12 26.17
C LEU A 604 -22.05 13.72 27.65
N LEU A 605 -21.31 12.69 28.06
CA LEU A 605 -21.41 12.08 29.38
C LEU A 605 -20.38 12.61 30.38
N GLY A 606 -19.57 13.60 29.99
CA GLY A 606 -18.47 14.12 30.80
C GLY A 606 -17.41 13.06 31.12
N ASN A 607 -17.26 12.02 30.29
CA ASN A 607 -16.46 10.84 30.58
C ASN A 607 -15.08 10.90 29.87
N PRO A 608 -13.97 11.05 30.61
CA PRO A 608 -12.64 11.17 30.01
C PRO A 608 -12.17 9.88 29.34
N LEU A 609 -12.56 8.71 29.84
CA LEU A 609 -12.18 7.43 29.25
C LEU A 609 -12.75 7.28 27.82
N LEU A 610 -14.03 7.61 27.64
CA LEU A 610 -14.68 7.61 26.33
C LEU A 610 -14.03 8.62 25.36
N ALA A 611 -13.72 9.83 25.84
CA ALA A 611 -13.04 10.83 25.03
C ALA A 611 -11.63 10.37 24.61
N GLN A 612 -10.87 9.74 25.51
CA GLN A 612 -9.51 9.25 25.24
C GLN A 612 -9.53 8.09 24.25
N VAL A 613 -10.37 7.09 24.49
CA VAL A 613 -10.44 5.91 23.61
C VAL A 613 -11.10 6.25 22.26
N GLY A 614 -12.09 7.12 22.25
CA GLY A 614 -12.65 7.68 21.02
C GLY A 614 -11.60 8.39 20.18
N ALA A 615 -10.78 9.24 20.80
CA ALA A 615 -9.71 9.94 20.10
C ALA A 615 -8.70 8.93 19.52
N LEU A 616 -8.25 7.97 20.34
CA LEU A 616 -7.34 6.90 19.92
C LEU A 616 -7.83 6.19 18.65
N ILE A 617 -9.11 5.77 18.62
CA ILE A 617 -9.72 5.07 17.48
C ILE A 617 -9.91 6.04 16.29
N GLY A 618 -10.39 7.26 16.55
CA GLY A 618 -10.67 8.26 15.53
C GLY A 618 -9.42 8.63 14.74
N PHE A 619 -8.33 8.96 15.44
CA PHE A 619 -7.04 9.24 14.83
C PHE A 619 -6.45 8.00 14.15
N SER A 620 -6.58 6.81 14.74
CA SER A 620 -6.13 5.55 14.13
C SER A 620 -6.79 5.28 12.78
N GLY A 621 -8.11 5.39 12.70
CA GLY A 621 -8.84 5.23 11.45
C GLY A 621 -8.43 6.27 10.41
N ALA A 622 -8.29 7.55 10.81
CA ALA A 622 -7.96 8.63 9.89
C ALA A 622 -6.56 8.48 9.28
N ILE A 623 -5.57 8.08 10.08
CA ILE A 623 -4.20 7.83 9.60
C ILE A 623 -4.18 6.62 8.68
N LEU A 624 -4.86 5.53 9.06
CA LEU A 624 -4.94 4.34 8.22
C LEU A 624 -5.64 4.65 6.88
N THR A 625 -6.68 5.49 6.88
CA THR A 625 -7.28 6.00 5.64
C THR A 625 -6.25 6.72 4.77
N TRP A 626 -5.44 7.60 5.38
CA TRP A 626 -4.43 8.35 4.65
C TRP A 626 -3.34 7.43 4.06
N ILE A 627 -2.80 6.49 4.84
CA ILE A 627 -1.80 5.50 4.38
C ILE A 627 -2.36 4.71 3.19
N MET A 628 -3.64 4.30 3.27
CA MET A 628 -4.29 3.57 2.18
C MET A 628 -4.51 4.42 0.93
N CYS A 629 -4.92 5.68 1.10
CA CYS A 629 -5.07 6.61 -0.02
C CYS A 629 -3.74 6.87 -0.74
N GLU A 630 -2.66 7.08 0.01
CA GLU A 630 -1.32 7.28 -0.54
C GLU A 630 -0.81 6.04 -1.27
N ALA A 631 -0.98 4.85 -0.68
CA ALA A 631 -0.61 3.59 -1.32
C ALA A 631 -1.42 3.26 -2.59
N MET A 632 -2.59 3.89 -2.78
CA MET A 632 -3.39 3.80 -4.01
C MET A 632 -3.06 4.90 -5.02
N GLY A 633 -2.22 5.86 -4.69
CA GLY A 633 -1.97 7.06 -5.51
C GLY A 633 -3.21 7.95 -5.66
N ARG A 634 -4.14 7.94 -4.69
CA ARG A 634 -5.43 8.67 -4.79
C ARG A 634 -5.64 9.64 -3.65
N ASN A 635 -6.22 10.80 -3.96
CA ASN A 635 -6.61 11.77 -2.93
C ASN A 635 -7.84 11.27 -2.15
N ILE A 636 -7.81 11.40 -0.81
CA ILE A 636 -8.92 11.01 0.09
C ILE A 636 -10.28 11.60 -0.31
N VAL A 637 -10.31 12.86 -0.75
CA VAL A 637 -11.54 13.55 -1.18
C VAL A 637 -12.11 12.88 -2.42
N SER A 638 -11.25 12.49 -3.36
CA SER A 638 -11.66 11.79 -4.58
C SER A 638 -12.25 10.42 -4.27
N VAL A 639 -11.74 9.71 -3.26
CA VAL A 639 -12.27 8.40 -2.86
C VAL A 639 -13.63 8.55 -2.18
N ILE A 640 -13.76 9.48 -1.24
CA ILE A 640 -15.02 9.70 -0.49
C ILE A 640 -16.13 10.25 -1.39
N LEU A 641 -15.81 11.12 -2.36
CA LEU A 641 -16.78 11.67 -3.30
C LEU A 641 -16.98 10.79 -4.55
N GLY A 642 -16.44 9.57 -4.57
CA GLY A 642 -16.65 8.62 -5.66
C GLY A 642 -16.13 9.11 -7.02
N GLY A 643 -14.91 9.66 -7.06
CA GLY A 643 -14.19 10.11 -8.24
C GLY A 643 -14.33 11.60 -8.58
N ALA A 644 -15.07 12.39 -7.80
CA ALA A 644 -15.12 13.84 -7.98
C ALA A 644 -13.88 14.49 -7.32
N GLY A 645 -13.09 15.23 -8.11
CA GLY A 645 -11.96 16.02 -7.60
C GLY A 645 -10.56 15.49 -7.90
N THR A 646 -10.41 14.33 -8.54
CA THR A 646 -9.15 13.97 -9.23
C THR A 646 -9.21 14.49 -10.66
N GLU A 647 -8.66 15.68 -10.87
CA GLU A 647 -8.17 16.09 -12.19
C GLU A 647 -6.92 15.27 -12.56
N THR A 648 -7.11 13.97 -12.75
CA THR A 648 -6.27 13.18 -13.66
C THR A 648 -7.21 12.70 -14.77
N LYS A 649 -7.75 13.66 -15.51
CA LYS A 649 -8.16 13.34 -16.88
C LYS A 649 -6.87 12.92 -17.59
N PRO A 650 -6.80 11.74 -18.21
CA PRO A 650 -5.77 11.46 -19.20
C PRO A 650 -5.80 12.63 -20.19
N SER A 651 -4.74 13.43 -20.23
CA SER A 651 -4.64 14.55 -21.16
C SER A 651 -4.21 14.05 -22.54
N GLY A 652 -3.69 12.82 -22.63
CA GLY A 652 -3.26 12.17 -23.86
C GLY A 652 -4.24 11.13 -24.42
N ALA A 653 -4.12 10.89 -25.73
CA ALA A 653 -4.65 9.68 -26.36
C ALA A 653 -4.06 8.44 -25.67
N LYS A 654 -4.82 7.34 -25.56
CA LYS A 654 -4.31 6.06 -25.05
C LYS A 654 -3.01 5.72 -25.78
N LYS A 655 -1.90 5.63 -25.04
CA LYS A 655 -0.64 5.09 -25.55
C LYS A 655 -0.91 3.65 -25.98
N GLU A 656 -0.83 3.37 -27.28
CA GLU A 656 -0.82 1.99 -27.76
C GLU A 656 0.56 1.42 -27.46
N TYR A 657 0.61 0.34 -26.69
CA TYR A 657 1.87 -0.35 -26.39
C TYR A 657 2.26 -1.21 -27.60
N GLU A 658 3.44 -0.94 -28.17
CA GLU A 658 3.98 -1.73 -29.28
C GLU A 658 4.60 -3.03 -28.75
N GLY A 659 4.16 -4.19 -29.28
CA GLY A 659 4.69 -5.51 -28.92
C GLY A 659 3.67 -6.64 -29.10
N GLU A 660 4.13 -7.89 -29.14
CA GLU A 660 3.26 -9.07 -29.07
C GLU A 660 3.41 -9.71 -27.68
N VAL A 661 2.28 -10.08 -27.06
CA VAL A 661 2.29 -10.75 -25.76
C VAL A 661 2.79 -12.18 -25.93
N THR A 662 3.88 -12.51 -25.23
CA THR A 662 4.44 -13.87 -25.22
C THR A 662 3.58 -14.79 -24.36
N ILE A 663 2.98 -15.83 -24.94
CA ILE A 663 2.19 -16.84 -24.23
C ILE A 663 3.07 -18.05 -23.92
N SER A 664 3.02 -18.51 -22.67
CA SER A 664 3.81 -19.65 -22.18
C SER A 664 2.94 -20.77 -21.62
N THR A 665 3.56 -21.88 -21.26
CA THR A 665 2.93 -23.09 -20.73
C THR A 665 3.35 -23.34 -19.28
N ILE A 666 2.58 -24.16 -18.58
CA ILE A 666 2.91 -24.55 -17.19
C ILE A 666 4.27 -25.28 -17.13
N ASP A 667 4.60 -26.09 -18.13
CA ASP A 667 5.87 -26.81 -18.21
C ASP A 667 7.07 -25.85 -18.16
N ASN A 668 7.03 -24.79 -18.97
CA ASN A 668 8.09 -23.77 -19.00
C ASN A 668 8.23 -23.03 -17.67
N VAL A 669 7.12 -22.75 -16.98
CA VAL A 669 7.14 -22.14 -15.65
C VAL A 669 7.85 -23.06 -14.66
N VAL A 670 7.50 -24.35 -14.66
CA VAL A 670 8.09 -25.34 -13.74
C VAL A 670 9.58 -25.50 -13.99
N ASP A 671 10.01 -25.63 -15.24
CA ASP A 671 11.42 -25.72 -15.60
C ASP A 671 12.20 -24.48 -15.14
N SER A 672 11.64 -23.28 -15.36
CA SER A 672 12.25 -22.03 -14.91
C SER A 672 12.34 -21.93 -13.38
N LEU A 673 11.30 -22.38 -12.65
CA LEU A 673 11.32 -22.43 -11.19
C LEU A 673 12.36 -23.44 -10.64
N ILE A 674 12.59 -24.55 -11.36
CA ILE A 674 13.61 -25.55 -11.00
C ILE A 674 15.03 -25.01 -11.24
N GLU A 675 15.26 -24.19 -12.27
CA GLU A 675 16.57 -23.58 -12.54
C GLU A 675 16.88 -22.37 -11.63
N ALA A 676 15.85 -21.64 -11.21
CA ALA A 676 16.00 -20.42 -10.40
C ALA A 676 16.54 -20.68 -8.98
N LYS A 677 17.29 -19.71 -8.43
CA LYS A 677 17.73 -19.68 -7.02
C LYS A 677 16.96 -18.66 -6.20
N ASN A 678 16.74 -17.48 -6.74
CA ASN A 678 15.99 -16.39 -6.13
C ASN A 678 14.64 -16.24 -6.82
N ILE A 679 13.56 -16.51 -6.09
CA ILE A 679 12.20 -16.53 -6.62
C ILE A 679 11.36 -15.51 -5.84
N MET A 680 10.73 -14.59 -6.57
CA MET A 680 9.75 -13.66 -6.01
C MET A 680 8.35 -14.10 -6.43
N ILE A 681 7.42 -14.16 -5.49
CA ILE A 681 6.01 -14.45 -5.75
C ILE A 681 5.22 -13.18 -5.44
N VAL A 682 4.48 -12.67 -6.43
CA VAL A 682 3.68 -11.46 -6.30
C VAL A 682 2.19 -11.83 -6.44
N PRO A 683 1.52 -12.15 -5.32
CA PRO A 683 0.09 -12.45 -5.33
C PRO A 683 -0.74 -11.17 -5.50
N GLY A 684 -1.86 -11.29 -6.20
CA GLY A 684 -2.88 -10.25 -6.30
C GLY A 684 -4.26 -10.76 -5.92
N TYR A 685 -5.28 -9.90 -6.09
CA TYR A 685 -6.65 -10.24 -5.73
C TYR A 685 -7.19 -11.47 -6.50
N GLY A 686 -6.69 -11.75 -7.70
CA GLY A 686 -7.08 -12.95 -8.45
C GLY A 686 -6.77 -14.26 -7.73
N LEU A 687 -5.70 -14.31 -6.93
CA LEU A 687 -5.37 -15.47 -6.09
C LEU A 687 -6.43 -15.72 -5.01
N ALA A 688 -6.90 -14.65 -4.37
CA ALA A 688 -7.93 -14.72 -3.33
C ALA A 688 -9.28 -15.17 -3.89
N VAL A 689 -9.66 -14.68 -5.09
CA VAL A 689 -10.91 -15.07 -5.75
C VAL A 689 -10.90 -16.54 -6.15
N ALA A 690 -9.76 -17.03 -6.63
CA ALA A 690 -9.62 -18.43 -7.05
C ALA A 690 -9.36 -19.39 -5.88
N GLN A 691 -9.15 -18.89 -4.65
CA GLN A 691 -8.76 -19.71 -3.50
C GLN A 691 -7.47 -20.52 -3.73
N ALA A 692 -6.51 -19.93 -4.44
CA ALA A 692 -5.26 -20.60 -4.85
C ALA A 692 -4.14 -20.54 -3.79
N GLN A 693 -4.35 -19.88 -2.64
CA GLN A 693 -3.34 -19.65 -1.61
C GLN A 693 -2.72 -20.96 -1.07
N PHE A 694 -3.50 -22.02 -0.94
CA PHE A 694 -3.02 -23.31 -0.43
C PHE A 694 -2.07 -24.00 -1.41
N ALA A 695 -2.40 -24.00 -2.71
CA ALA A 695 -1.52 -24.55 -3.74
C ALA A 695 -0.21 -23.75 -3.84
N LEU A 696 -0.30 -22.42 -3.71
CA LEU A 696 0.87 -21.54 -3.72
C LEU A 696 1.78 -21.75 -2.50
N ALA A 697 1.20 -21.97 -1.32
CA ALA A 697 1.96 -22.27 -0.11
C ALA A 697 2.72 -23.60 -0.23
N ASP A 698 2.09 -24.63 -0.81
CA ASP A 698 2.74 -25.91 -1.10
C ASP A 698 3.91 -25.75 -2.10
N ILE A 699 3.73 -24.96 -3.16
CA ILE A 699 4.80 -24.63 -4.13
C ILE A 699 5.98 -23.95 -3.42
N ALA A 700 5.72 -22.89 -2.66
CA ALA A 700 6.76 -22.17 -1.92
C ALA A 700 7.49 -23.10 -0.92
N LYS A 701 6.75 -23.98 -0.24
CA LYS A 701 7.32 -24.94 0.71
C LYS A 701 8.23 -25.97 0.02
N LYS A 702 7.81 -26.50 -1.13
CA LYS A 702 8.61 -27.46 -1.93
C LYS A 702 9.90 -26.80 -2.42
N LEU A 703 9.80 -25.63 -3.03
CA LEU A 703 10.97 -24.88 -3.52
C LEU A 703 11.94 -24.52 -2.38
N LYS A 704 11.43 -24.08 -1.22
CA LYS A 704 12.25 -23.81 -0.03
C LYS A 704 12.93 -25.06 0.51
N SER A 705 12.27 -26.23 0.45
CA SER A 705 12.87 -27.51 0.87
C SER A 705 14.05 -27.95 -0.01
N GLU A 706 14.13 -27.43 -1.23
CA GLU A 706 15.25 -27.63 -2.17
C GLU A 706 16.36 -26.58 -2.00
N GLY A 707 16.25 -25.71 -0.99
CA GLY A 707 17.26 -24.69 -0.68
C GLY A 707 17.16 -23.41 -1.52
N LYS A 708 16.05 -23.21 -2.24
CA LYS A 708 15.79 -21.98 -3.01
C LYS A 708 15.36 -20.84 -2.08
N ASN A 709 15.73 -19.61 -2.43
CA ASN A 709 15.31 -18.41 -1.74
C ASN A 709 13.97 -17.93 -2.31
N VAL A 710 12.88 -18.28 -1.64
CA VAL A 710 11.50 -17.94 -2.05
C VAL A 710 10.95 -16.84 -1.15
N ARG A 711 10.52 -15.74 -1.75
CA ARG A 711 9.95 -14.58 -1.06
C ARG A 711 8.63 -14.17 -1.69
N PHE A 712 7.73 -13.62 -0.89
CA PHE A 712 6.46 -13.06 -1.31
C PHE A 712 6.55 -11.54 -1.23
N GLY A 713 6.31 -10.85 -2.34
CA GLY A 713 6.23 -9.39 -2.39
C GLY A 713 4.78 -8.95 -2.37
N ILE A 714 4.35 -8.28 -1.31
CA ILE A 714 2.98 -7.82 -1.13
C ILE A 714 2.91 -6.33 -1.39
N HIS A 715 1.99 -5.96 -2.28
CA HIS A 715 1.64 -4.57 -2.47
C HIS A 715 0.63 -4.15 -1.38
N PRO A 716 0.77 -2.98 -0.73
CA PRO A 716 -0.07 -2.61 0.42
C PRO A 716 -1.58 -2.62 0.16
N VAL A 717 -1.98 -2.35 -1.09
CA VAL A 717 -3.39 -2.31 -1.54
C VAL A 717 -3.80 -3.52 -2.37
N ALA A 718 -2.97 -4.57 -2.45
CA ALA A 718 -3.36 -5.78 -3.16
C ALA A 718 -4.44 -6.54 -2.37
N GLY A 719 -5.62 -6.66 -2.97
CA GLY A 719 -6.78 -7.30 -2.38
C GLY A 719 -8.01 -6.39 -2.37
N ARG A 720 -8.95 -6.71 -1.49
CA ARG A 720 -10.17 -5.95 -1.17
C ARG A 720 -10.19 -5.43 0.28
N MET A 721 -9.12 -5.63 1.03
CA MET A 721 -8.89 -5.07 2.36
C MET A 721 -7.37 -4.93 2.58
N PRO A 722 -6.89 -3.91 3.33
CA PRO A 722 -5.46 -3.79 3.63
C PRO A 722 -5.00 -5.01 4.41
N GLY A 723 -3.86 -5.60 4.04
CA GLY A 723 -3.33 -6.81 4.66
C GLY A 723 -4.10 -8.10 4.33
N GLN A 724 -5.10 -8.08 3.43
CA GLN A 724 -5.89 -9.28 3.10
C GLN A 724 -5.01 -10.42 2.59
N LEU A 725 -4.04 -10.13 1.73
CA LEU A 725 -3.14 -11.15 1.21
C LEU A 725 -2.24 -11.73 2.31
N ASN A 726 -1.74 -10.90 3.24
CA ASN A 726 -0.98 -11.37 4.39
C ASN A 726 -1.80 -12.37 5.21
N VAL A 727 -3.08 -12.07 5.47
CA VAL A 727 -4.00 -12.96 6.20
C VAL A 727 -4.27 -14.26 5.43
N LEU A 728 -4.47 -14.20 4.11
CA LEU A 728 -4.70 -15.40 3.29
C LEU A 728 -3.46 -16.30 3.18
N LEU A 729 -2.27 -15.70 3.07
CA LEU A 729 -1.02 -16.43 3.09
C LEU A 729 -0.76 -17.05 4.46
N ALA A 730 -1.08 -16.33 5.54
CA ALA A 730 -1.01 -16.85 6.91
C ALA A 730 -1.99 -18.02 7.11
N GLU A 731 -3.23 -17.93 6.60
CA GLU A 731 -4.20 -19.05 6.58
C GLU A 731 -3.65 -20.27 5.84
N ALA A 732 -2.93 -20.06 4.74
CA ALA A 732 -2.24 -21.10 4.00
C ALA A 732 -0.95 -21.60 4.67
N ASN A 733 -0.65 -21.15 5.89
CA ASN A 733 0.56 -21.46 6.67
C ASN A 733 1.86 -21.02 6.00
N VAL A 734 1.84 -19.93 5.21
CA VAL A 734 3.06 -19.29 4.72
C VAL A 734 3.70 -18.53 5.88
N PRO A 735 4.97 -18.83 6.22
CA PRO A 735 5.69 -18.10 7.27
C PRO A 735 5.82 -16.61 6.95
N TYR A 736 5.54 -15.74 7.92
CA TYR A 736 5.58 -14.27 7.73
C TYR A 736 6.99 -13.74 7.40
N ASP A 737 8.05 -14.47 7.75
CA ASP A 737 9.44 -14.14 7.40
C ASP A 737 9.75 -14.35 5.91
N MET A 738 8.83 -14.95 5.17
CA MET A 738 8.87 -15.03 3.71
C MET A 738 8.02 -13.95 3.04
N VAL A 739 7.23 -13.19 3.80
CA VAL A 739 6.26 -12.23 3.29
C VAL A 739 6.77 -10.83 3.58
N PHE A 740 7.09 -10.11 2.52
CA PHE A 740 7.69 -8.79 2.58
C PHE A 740 6.77 -7.76 1.94
N GLU A 741 6.78 -6.56 2.49
CA GLU A 741 6.08 -5.43 1.92
C GLU A 741 6.86 -4.84 0.75
N MET A 742 6.15 -4.11 -0.12
CA MET A 742 6.71 -3.56 -1.36
C MET A 742 8.00 -2.74 -1.18
N GLU A 743 8.08 -1.92 -0.14
CA GLU A 743 9.27 -1.10 0.15
C GLU A 743 10.50 -1.95 0.49
N GLU A 744 10.30 -3.13 1.08
CA GLU A 744 11.38 -4.02 1.49
C GLU A 744 11.97 -4.82 0.32
N VAL A 745 11.21 -5.00 -0.77
CA VAL A 745 11.61 -5.84 -1.91
C VAL A 745 11.87 -5.09 -3.20
N ASN A 746 11.48 -3.82 -3.31
CA ASN A 746 11.55 -3.09 -4.58
C ASN A 746 12.99 -2.88 -5.09
N GLU A 747 13.98 -2.82 -4.20
CA GLU A 747 15.40 -2.73 -4.55
C GLU A 747 15.99 -4.08 -4.96
N ASP A 748 15.32 -5.19 -4.63
CA ASP A 748 15.86 -6.54 -4.83
C ASP A 748 15.50 -7.15 -6.19
N PHE A 749 14.54 -6.59 -6.94
CA PHE A 749 14.02 -7.20 -8.17
C PHE A 749 15.08 -7.46 -9.24
N GLU A 750 16.15 -6.66 -9.31
CA GLU A 750 17.28 -6.86 -10.24
C GLU A 750 18.10 -8.12 -9.92
N ASN A 751 18.01 -8.63 -8.69
CA ASN A 751 18.68 -9.86 -8.23
C ASN A 751 17.75 -11.08 -8.21
N ILE A 752 16.51 -10.97 -8.73
CA ILE A 752 15.53 -12.05 -8.78
C ILE A 752 15.62 -12.78 -10.13
N ASP A 753 15.76 -14.11 -10.08
CA ASP A 753 15.83 -14.96 -11.26
C ASP A 753 14.46 -15.12 -11.91
N VAL A 754 13.43 -15.42 -11.10
CA VAL A 754 12.07 -15.64 -11.57
C VAL A 754 11.08 -14.91 -10.66
N THR A 755 10.22 -14.09 -11.26
CA THR A 755 9.07 -13.47 -10.59
C THR A 755 7.76 -14.10 -11.07
N LEU A 756 6.99 -14.67 -10.16
CA LEU A 756 5.69 -15.28 -10.42
C LEU A 756 4.57 -14.34 -9.97
N VAL A 757 3.94 -13.66 -10.93
CA VAL A 757 2.82 -12.74 -10.72
C VAL A 757 1.50 -13.50 -10.83
N ILE A 758 0.71 -13.55 -9.76
CA ILE A 758 -0.51 -14.38 -9.70
C ILE A 758 -1.72 -13.51 -9.45
N GLY A 759 -2.50 -13.23 -10.49
CA GLY A 759 -3.75 -12.48 -10.36
C GLY A 759 -3.58 -11.03 -9.89
N ALA A 760 -2.40 -10.44 -10.10
CA ALA A 760 -2.11 -9.02 -9.96
C ALA A 760 -2.02 -8.36 -11.35
N SER A 761 -2.36 -7.07 -11.43
CA SER A 761 -2.27 -6.30 -12.68
C SER A 761 -1.82 -4.87 -12.38
N ASP A 762 -2.68 -4.04 -11.79
CA ASP A 762 -2.40 -2.62 -11.54
C ASP A 762 -1.19 -2.43 -10.61
N THR A 763 -1.04 -3.29 -9.59
CA THR A 763 0.05 -3.23 -8.58
C THR A 763 1.43 -3.64 -9.10
N VAL A 764 1.52 -4.09 -10.35
CA VAL A 764 2.77 -4.49 -11.02
C VAL A 764 2.95 -3.75 -12.34
N SER A 765 2.16 -2.71 -12.60
CA SER A 765 2.15 -2.03 -13.90
C SER A 765 3.19 -0.92 -13.97
N SER A 766 4.11 -0.98 -14.94
CA SER A 766 5.13 0.05 -15.13
C SER A 766 4.56 1.40 -15.59
N ALA A 767 3.33 1.42 -16.12
CA ALA A 767 2.63 2.65 -16.50
C ALA A 767 2.53 3.65 -15.35
N ALA A 768 2.48 3.17 -14.10
CA ALA A 768 2.47 4.03 -12.92
C ALA A 768 3.72 4.93 -12.80
N GLU A 769 4.85 4.52 -13.38
CA GLU A 769 6.10 5.29 -13.41
C GLU A 769 6.38 5.92 -14.79
N ASP A 770 6.04 5.22 -15.88
CA ASP A 770 6.45 5.58 -17.25
C ASP A 770 5.41 6.40 -18.04
N ASP A 771 4.14 6.43 -17.59
CA ASP A 771 3.04 7.05 -18.32
C ASP A 771 2.29 8.10 -17.49
N PRO A 772 2.65 9.40 -17.61
CA PRO A 772 1.99 10.50 -16.92
C PRO A 772 0.48 10.63 -17.19
N ASP A 773 0.00 10.08 -18.31
CA ASP A 773 -1.41 10.14 -18.70
C ASP A 773 -2.22 8.96 -18.15
N CYS A 774 -1.58 7.97 -17.52
CA CYS A 774 -2.30 6.82 -17.00
C CYS A 774 -3.03 7.14 -15.69
N SER A 775 -4.12 6.40 -15.42
CA SER A 775 -4.97 6.62 -14.24
C SER A 775 -4.32 6.28 -12.89
N ILE A 776 -3.17 5.59 -12.93
CA ILE A 776 -2.41 5.16 -11.75
C ILE A 776 -1.03 5.83 -11.69
N TYR A 777 -0.80 6.90 -12.47
CA TYR A 777 0.49 7.57 -12.47
C TYR A 777 0.84 8.09 -11.07
N GLY A 778 2.07 7.82 -10.65
CA GLY A 778 2.56 8.12 -9.30
C GLY A 778 2.14 7.12 -8.22
N MET A 779 1.35 6.09 -8.55
CA MET A 779 1.10 4.98 -7.63
C MET A 779 2.40 4.18 -7.45
N PRO A 780 2.90 3.98 -6.22
CA PRO A 780 3.99 3.05 -5.98
C PRO A 780 3.57 1.65 -6.46
N VAL A 781 4.45 0.92 -7.14
CA VAL A 781 4.17 -0.43 -7.65
C VAL A 781 5.34 -1.38 -7.38
N LEU A 782 5.07 -2.68 -7.42
CA LEU A 782 6.13 -3.70 -7.40
C LEU A 782 6.82 -3.74 -8.77
N ARG A 783 8.11 -3.43 -8.81
CA ARG A 783 8.92 -3.29 -10.04
C ARG A 783 9.32 -4.65 -10.64
N VAL A 784 8.35 -5.53 -10.84
CA VAL A 784 8.56 -6.93 -11.27
C VAL A 784 9.29 -7.04 -12.61
N TRP A 785 9.16 -6.04 -13.48
CA TRP A 785 9.79 -6.01 -14.80
C TRP A 785 11.33 -5.92 -14.74
N LYS A 786 11.90 -5.59 -13.57
CA LYS A 786 13.35 -5.59 -13.35
C LYS A 786 13.94 -6.99 -13.11
N SER A 787 13.11 -8.02 -12.92
CA SER A 787 13.58 -9.40 -12.77
C SER A 787 14.09 -10.00 -14.08
N ASN A 788 14.91 -11.05 -13.97
CA ASN A 788 15.44 -11.74 -15.14
C ASN A 788 14.33 -12.37 -15.99
N GLN A 789 13.33 -13.01 -15.35
CA GLN A 789 12.16 -13.59 -15.99
C GLN A 789 10.90 -13.33 -15.17
N VAL A 790 9.78 -12.99 -15.82
CA VAL A 790 8.48 -12.75 -15.19
C VAL A 790 7.42 -13.65 -15.81
N PHE A 791 6.69 -14.40 -14.97
CA PHE A 791 5.52 -15.16 -15.38
C PHE A 791 4.25 -14.54 -14.81
N VAL A 792 3.30 -14.19 -15.69
CA VAL A 792 2.02 -13.58 -15.30
C VAL A 792 0.89 -14.58 -15.50
N LEU A 793 0.31 -15.06 -14.40
CA LEU A 793 -0.82 -15.99 -14.39
C LEU A 793 -2.13 -15.20 -14.38
N LYS A 794 -2.88 -15.23 -15.49
CA LYS A 794 -4.16 -14.54 -15.65
C LYS A 794 -5.09 -15.28 -16.61
N ARG A 795 -6.41 -15.05 -16.53
CA ARG A 795 -7.40 -15.73 -17.38
C ARG A 795 -7.39 -15.27 -18.84
N THR A 796 -7.15 -13.98 -19.07
CA THR A 796 -7.20 -13.36 -20.41
C THR A 796 -6.17 -12.23 -20.51
N VAL A 797 -5.66 -11.97 -21.71
CA VAL A 797 -4.63 -10.92 -21.93
C VAL A 797 -5.18 -9.50 -21.82
N GLY A 798 -6.47 -9.28 -22.09
CA GLY A 798 -7.06 -7.94 -22.20
C GLY A 798 -7.02 -7.07 -20.94
N ASN A 799 -7.70 -5.91 -21.01
CA ASN A 799 -7.85 -4.89 -19.98
C ASN A 799 -8.45 -5.43 -18.66
N THR A 800 -7.61 -6.14 -17.92
CA THR A 800 -7.94 -6.80 -16.67
C THR A 800 -7.22 -6.07 -15.55
N GLY A 801 -7.95 -5.66 -14.52
CA GLY A 801 -7.44 -4.79 -13.47
C GLY A 801 -8.59 -4.04 -12.82
N TYR A 802 -8.31 -3.24 -11.80
CA TYR A 802 -9.31 -2.35 -11.23
C TYR A 802 -9.61 -1.19 -12.19
N THR A 803 -8.57 -0.59 -12.76
CA THR A 803 -8.70 0.54 -13.68
C THR A 803 -9.13 0.14 -15.09
N GLY A 804 -8.97 -1.14 -15.44
CA GLY A 804 -9.23 -1.63 -16.79
C GLY A 804 -8.30 -1.02 -17.83
N MET A 805 -7.11 -0.59 -17.41
CA MET A 805 -6.03 -0.23 -18.32
C MET A 805 -5.28 -1.48 -18.80
N GLU A 806 -4.59 -1.32 -19.92
CA GLU A 806 -3.66 -2.34 -20.41
C GLU A 806 -2.33 -2.19 -19.67
N ASN A 807 -1.68 -3.32 -19.36
CA ASN A 807 -0.48 -3.33 -18.55
C ASN A 807 0.77 -3.47 -19.46
N PRO A 808 1.68 -2.48 -19.52
CA PRO A 808 2.83 -2.49 -20.42
C PRO A 808 3.75 -3.69 -20.21
N ILE A 809 3.86 -4.20 -18.98
CA ILE A 809 4.78 -5.31 -18.67
C ILE A 809 4.48 -6.56 -19.49
N LEU A 810 3.23 -6.74 -19.94
CA LEU A 810 2.82 -7.91 -20.72
C LEU A 810 3.48 -7.97 -22.11
N PHE A 811 4.07 -6.85 -22.56
CA PHE A 811 4.75 -6.70 -23.84
C PHE A 811 6.28 -6.70 -23.70
N ASN A 812 6.80 -6.81 -22.47
CA ASN A 812 8.25 -6.85 -22.24
C ASN A 812 8.83 -8.19 -22.67
N GLU A 813 10.07 -8.17 -23.19
CA GLU A 813 10.77 -9.37 -23.68
C GLU A 813 10.98 -10.44 -22.60
N ASN A 814 11.15 -10.03 -21.34
CA ASN A 814 11.35 -10.92 -20.17
C ASN A 814 10.04 -11.39 -19.51
N THR A 815 8.88 -11.08 -20.11
CA THR A 815 7.57 -11.37 -19.52
C THR A 815 6.78 -12.37 -20.35
N GLU A 816 6.33 -13.42 -19.70
CA GLU A 816 5.56 -14.51 -20.29
C GLU A 816 4.20 -14.67 -19.59
N VAL A 817 3.13 -14.76 -20.37
CA VAL A 817 1.76 -14.87 -19.85
C VAL A 817 1.29 -16.31 -19.89
N VAL A 818 0.81 -16.81 -18.76
CA VAL A 818 0.22 -18.14 -18.61
C VAL A 818 -1.28 -17.97 -18.46
N LEU A 819 -2.03 -18.44 -19.47
CA LEU A 819 -3.48 -18.29 -19.52
C LEU A 819 -4.18 -19.43 -18.77
N GLY A 820 -5.00 -19.08 -17.78
CA GLY A 820 -5.76 -20.05 -17.00
C GLY A 820 -6.44 -19.44 -15.77
N ASP A 821 -7.29 -20.23 -15.11
CA ASP A 821 -7.69 -19.90 -13.75
C ASP A 821 -6.49 -20.04 -12.80
N ALA A 822 -6.39 -19.16 -11.80
CA ALA A 822 -5.24 -19.15 -10.91
C ALA A 822 -5.16 -20.43 -10.05
N GLN A 823 -6.30 -21.01 -9.66
CA GLN A 823 -6.35 -22.26 -8.91
C GLN A 823 -5.83 -23.41 -9.75
N ASP A 824 -6.38 -23.58 -10.96
CA ASP A 824 -6.00 -24.66 -11.88
C ASP A 824 -4.52 -24.57 -12.25
N SER A 825 -4.03 -23.35 -12.53
CA SER A 825 -2.62 -23.12 -12.89
C SER A 825 -1.68 -23.43 -11.73
N CYS A 826 -1.99 -22.96 -10.51
CA CYS A 826 -1.17 -23.26 -9.34
C CYS A 826 -1.20 -24.76 -9.00
N GLU A 827 -2.34 -25.42 -9.14
CA GLU A 827 -2.46 -26.85 -8.88
C GLU A 827 -1.67 -27.70 -9.89
N ALA A 828 -1.65 -27.27 -11.16
CA ALA A 828 -0.83 -27.89 -12.19
C ALA A 828 0.67 -27.73 -11.89
N ILE A 829 1.12 -26.51 -11.54
CA ILE A 829 2.52 -26.23 -11.13
C ILE A 829 2.89 -27.10 -9.93
N ARG A 830 2.04 -27.12 -8.89
CA ARG A 830 2.22 -27.92 -7.67
C ARG A 830 2.38 -29.41 -7.98
N THR A 831 1.53 -29.92 -8.86
CA THR A 831 1.55 -31.35 -9.24
C THR A 831 2.84 -31.70 -9.98
N GLN A 832 3.27 -30.87 -10.93
CA GLN A 832 4.48 -31.11 -11.71
C GLN A 832 5.76 -30.97 -10.86
N LEU A 833 5.84 -29.95 -10.00
CA LEU A 833 6.96 -29.79 -9.07
C LEU A 833 7.10 -30.95 -8.07
N ASN A 834 6.01 -31.65 -7.75
CA ASN A 834 6.08 -32.82 -6.88
C ASN A 834 6.48 -34.12 -7.61
N ASN A 835 6.32 -34.15 -8.93
CA ASN A 835 6.68 -35.31 -9.75
C ASN A 835 8.14 -35.27 -10.23
N ASN A 836 8.74 -34.08 -10.28
CA ASN A 836 10.16 -33.83 -10.50
C ASN A 836 10.92 -33.77 -9.16
#